data_AF-A0A6B3NND5-F1
#
_entry.id   AF-A0A6B3NND5-F1
#
_cell.length_a   1.000
_cell.length_b   1.000
_cell.length_c   1.000
_cell.angle_alpha   90.00
_cell.angle_beta   90.00
_cell.angle_gamma   90.00
#
_symmetry.space_group_name_H-M   'P 1'
#
loop_
_entity.id
_entity.type
_entity.pdbx_description
1 polymer ?
#
loop_
_entity_poly.entity_id
_entity_poly.type
_entity_poly.pdbx_seq_one_letter_code
_entity_poly.pdbx_strand_id
1 'polypeptide(L)'
;MPESNPVVQPSTDPKLPTYGAAIDHFVGDHLPTWLRAVKPQLVTAWGQALRRHHALQVRVATLLSSICAPEQFCAPLLGQVLKGQLAVDIDPATLRFKEVKVTRDRPPFDPGDDSGLAAYSTEMPLLQRAMQNFTEAQAQGSFFSGTAIIGEQAVLELAPARFAQCCRDLDLGAQYQRHLTQALAKDGEPRKLMADDRRCALEVDALRSFMKGEIDAPAYLLLQQLIKGANALSYLRYEVEVSGLQVLGQVVPGAFVLAAFVPTLGGAVRQGAIGAMQQVLVYLPGDPLQPLRQYPSWSGVSSALREALKSAAYRDYFHGLFGIKARPGLMALLQHQLARSSPELDVRRSDLPGSLFNTLGQQQIDRVLEDGSALVVPTAEVDAAIRQQWRDALDALGMTVLGLGASFVPGIGEVMLASTITQTLGEVYESVQDWTHGQRLQALNHLLGVAGSLAAGAVLGAGAGALVAAAQRSGFVDALLPVVHGLGRYRLWHLDLSAYQFARQLPVAKFIRSDGLVELDGAYWLEREGHVYQVEEREGRWRLRHRERAQAYGPPLETNGEGAWRLPGEDPAQWADKRLMLRRMGPLAQGLSEAREDQVLSIVNYDEAQWRQLHLENRPMPVHLRNTLEHFQNDARISAFFNELEGQTSSDTLDADLYQYCLAHLDPPGPDDEPTPLLDRIWEQMPRLRYALFEHLDAQGQAVMDDSVKRVLRDFPGLPQRYAQTLVDQASHQQIESLSTRQRIPLAMAEQARRAQAQARVIRAIEGLCLRSTCSDDTVSLAFALLRHMPAWPAGLNLELREGSASGRLVDRLLPIAETQQTRVLVRTQGEFEVFDEQGYELDEPLAFPTGLCEAIGGSVTAAQRQALGWTRADSVEQIRQHLVAAAMQRRDQLPTLLGQVTGGMHSTQASACRTVGWGIR
;
A
#
# COMPACT_ATOMS: atom_id res chain seq x y z
N MET A 1 52.00 -12.37 -15.35
CA MET A 1 51.54 -11.80 -16.63
C MET A 1 50.14 -12.33 -16.89
N PRO A 2 49.08 -11.56 -16.58
CA PRO A 2 47.78 -11.76 -17.20
C PRO A 2 47.49 -10.61 -18.18
N GLU A 3 46.94 -11.00 -19.33
CA GLU A 3 46.67 -10.17 -20.49
C GLU A 3 45.61 -9.10 -20.22
N SER A 4 45.88 -7.92 -20.77
CA SER A 4 45.03 -6.72 -20.78
C SER A 4 43.71 -6.98 -21.51
N ASN A 5 42.58 -6.81 -20.81
CA ASN A 5 41.26 -6.68 -21.43
C ASN A 5 41.19 -5.37 -22.25
N PRO A 6 40.70 -5.39 -23.50
CA PRO A 6 40.69 -4.19 -24.33
C PRO A 6 39.61 -3.21 -23.86
N VAL A 7 39.99 -1.93 -23.82
CA VAL A 7 39.10 -0.79 -23.64
C VAL A 7 38.08 -0.79 -24.79
N VAL A 8 36.81 -1.03 -24.48
CA VAL A 8 35.72 -0.86 -25.44
C VAL A 8 35.54 0.64 -25.68
N GLN A 9 35.96 1.11 -26.85
CA GLN A 9 35.57 2.44 -27.34
C GLN A 9 34.06 2.44 -27.66
N PRO A 10 33.35 3.58 -27.49
CA PRO A 10 31.93 3.66 -27.83
C PRO A 10 31.77 3.48 -29.35
N SER A 11 31.11 2.41 -29.78
CA SER A 11 30.79 2.20 -31.19
C SER A 11 29.69 3.16 -31.62
N THR A 12 29.98 3.96 -32.66
CA THR A 12 28.99 4.68 -33.45
C THR A 12 28.33 3.72 -34.45
N ASP A 13 26.98 3.61 -34.37
CA ASP A 13 25.97 2.90 -35.20
C ASP A 13 25.55 1.46 -34.84
N PRO A 14 24.26 1.04 -35.04
CA PRO A 14 23.03 1.79 -35.32
C PRO A 14 22.01 1.74 -34.14
N LYS A 15 21.08 2.70 -34.12
CA LYS A 15 19.98 2.90 -33.15
C LYS A 15 19.59 1.66 -32.31
N LEU A 16 19.97 1.66 -31.02
CA LEU A 16 19.32 0.83 -30.00
C LEU A 16 17.79 1.04 -30.11
N PRO A 17 16.98 -0.03 -30.07
CA PRO A 17 15.53 0.11 -30.05
C PRO A 17 15.14 1.04 -28.91
N THR A 18 14.26 2.00 -29.18
CA THR A 18 13.64 2.78 -28.10
C THR A 18 13.00 1.81 -27.09
N TYR A 19 12.95 2.15 -25.80
CA TYR A 19 12.39 1.26 -24.77
C TYR A 19 11.02 0.68 -25.18
N GLY A 20 10.14 1.51 -25.79
CA GLY A 20 8.86 1.03 -26.33
C GLY A 20 8.97 -0.03 -27.45
N ALA A 21 10.00 0.02 -28.31
CA ALA A 21 10.22 -1.05 -29.30
C ALA A 21 10.69 -2.37 -28.64
N ALA A 22 11.40 -2.30 -27.51
CA ALA A 22 11.74 -3.48 -26.72
C ALA A 22 10.49 -4.07 -26.04
N ILE A 23 9.57 -3.23 -25.57
CA ILE A 23 8.26 -3.66 -25.03
C ILE A 23 7.40 -4.32 -26.11
N ASP A 24 7.31 -3.74 -27.31
CA ASP A 24 6.58 -4.33 -28.45
C ASP A 24 7.12 -5.74 -28.77
N HIS A 25 8.45 -5.90 -28.79
CA HIS A 25 9.12 -7.18 -29.02
C HIS A 25 8.85 -8.17 -27.87
N PHE A 26 8.95 -7.72 -26.61
CA PHE A 26 8.63 -8.52 -25.44
C PHE A 26 7.20 -9.05 -25.49
N VAL A 27 6.23 -8.17 -25.73
CA VAL A 27 4.81 -8.55 -25.85
C VAL A 27 4.64 -9.57 -26.96
N GLY A 28 5.29 -9.36 -28.12
CA GLY A 28 5.27 -10.30 -29.25
C GLY A 28 5.80 -11.70 -28.91
N ASP A 29 6.95 -11.76 -28.25
CA ASP A 29 7.62 -13.01 -27.85
C ASP A 29 6.87 -13.76 -26.75
N HIS A 30 6.08 -13.04 -25.94
CA HIS A 30 5.29 -13.59 -24.84
C HIS A 30 3.80 -13.71 -25.16
N LEU A 31 3.37 -13.37 -26.39
CA LEU A 31 1.99 -13.54 -26.79
C LEU A 31 1.52 -14.97 -26.54
N PRO A 32 0.28 -15.16 -26.07
CA PRO A 32 -0.36 -16.46 -25.97
C PRO A 32 -0.17 -17.25 -27.27
N THR A 33 0.17 -18.54 -27.14
CA THR A 33 0.45 -19.40 -28.29
C THR A 33 -0.71 -19.42 -29.29
N TRP A 34 -1.94 -19.42 -28.76
CA TRP A 34 -3.17 -19.36 -29.54
C TRP A 34 -3.38 -18.03 -30.27
N LEU A 35 -2.78 -16.91 -29.85
CA LEU A 35 -2.84 -15.64 -30.60
C LEU A 35 -1.76 -15.55 -31.68
N ARG A 36 -0.60 -16.17 -31.44
CA ARG A 36 0.57 -16.06 -32.33
C ARG A 36 0.35 -16.72 -33.70
N ALA A 37 -0.39 -17.83 -33.74
CA ALA A 37 -0.57 -18.65 -34.93
C ALA A 37 -1.86 -18.36 -35.73
N VAL A 38 -2.62 -17.34 -35.34
CA VAL A 38 -3.96 -17.08 -35.89
C VAL A 38 -3.94 -16.04 -37.00
N LYS A 39 -4.85 -16.18 -37.97
CA LYS A 39 -5.01 -15.24 -39.09
C LYS A 39 -5.31 -13.82 -38.57
N PRO A 40 -4.70 -12.74 -39.14
CA PRO A 40 -4.90 -11.36 -38.68
C PRO A 40 -6.37 -10.90 -38.64
N GLN A 41 -7.17 -11.41 -39.57
CA GLN A 41 -8.59 -11.11 -39.67
C GLN A 41 -9.38 -11.55 -38.43
N LEU A 42 -9.02 -12.68 -37.81
CA LEU A 42 -9.70 -13.19 -36.61
C LEU A 42 -9.33 -12.36 -35.37
N VAL A 43 -8.05 -11.97 -35.24
CA VAL A 43 -7.59 -11.05 -34.17
C VAL A 43 -8.30 -9.70 -34.29
N THR A 44 -8.44 -9.18 -35.51
CA THR A 44 -9.14 -7.91 -35.78
C THR A 44 -10.64 -8.01 -35.46
N ALA A 45 -11.30 -9.09 -35.89
CA ALA A 45 -12.70 -9.35 -35.58
C ALA A 45 -12.94 -9.47 -34.07
N TRP A 46 -12.04 -10.15 -33.36
CA TRP A 46 -12.13 -10.29 -31.90
C TRP A 46 -11.96 -8.95 -31.18
N GLY A 47 -10.97 -8.14 -31.57
CA GLY A 47 -10.81 -6.79 -31.03
C GLY A 47 -12.02 -5.87 -31.29
N GLN A 48 -12.67 -5.99 -32.44
CA GLN A 48 -13.91 -5.27 -32.74
C GLN A 48 -15.08 -5.76 -31.88
N ALA A 49 -15.25 -7.08 -31.73
CA ALA A 49 -16.27 -7.66 -30.87
C ALA A 49 -16.10 -7.22 -29.41
N LEU A 50 -14.88 -7.24 -28.87
CA LEU A 50 -14.56 -6.76 -27.53
C LEU A 50 -14.94 -5.29 -27.32
N ARG A 51 -14.64 -4.41 -28.28
CA ARG A 51 -15.01 -2.99 -28.21
C ARG A 51 -16.51 -2.77 -28.24
N ARG A 52 -17.25 -3.52 -29.09
CA ARG A 52 -18.71 -3.46 -29.12
C ARG A 52 -19.33 -3.96 -27.82
N HIS A 53 -18.82 -5.07 -27.29
CA HIS A 53 -19.28 -5.63 -26.02
C HIS A 53 -19.02 -4.65 -24.88
N HIS A 54 -17.84 -4.03 -24.81
CA HIS A 54 -17.54 -2.99 -23.83
C HIS A 54 -18.49 -1.79 -23.92
N ALA A 55 -18.76 -1.29 -25.13
CA ALA A 55 -19.71 -0.19 -25.31
C ALA A 55 -21.15 -0.55 -24.87
N LEU A 56 -21.56 -1.81 -25.08
CA LEU A 56 -22.84 -2.31 -24.58
C LEU A 56 -22.84 -2.43 -23.04
N GLN A 57 -21.75 -2.94 -22.44
CA GLN A 57 -21.60 -2.99 -20.98
C GLN A 57 -21.70 -1.60 -20.34
N VAL A 58 -21.07 -0.58 -20.92
CA VAL A 58 -21.20 0.81 -20.41
C VAL A 58 -22.65 1.29 -20.44
N ARG A 59 -23.41 0.96 -21.50
CA ARG A 59 -24.83 1.30 -21.60
C ARG A 59 -25.67 0.53 -20.59
N VAL A 60 -25.38 -0.75 -20.39
CA VAL A 60 -26.01 -1.60 -19.37
C VAL A 60 -25.73 -1.03 -17.97
N ALA A 61 -24.48 -0.67 -17.67
CA ALA A 61 -24.09 -0.03 -16.41
C ALA A 61 -24.86 1.27 -16.18
N THR A 62 -24.98 2.11 -17.22
CA THR A 62 -25.71 3.38 -17.16
C THR A 62 -27.21 3.18 -16.93
N LEU A 63 -27.80 2.15 -17.55
CA LEU A 63 -29.19 1.78 -17.28
C LEU A 63 -29.35 1.36 -15.81
N LEU A 64 -28.46 0.49 -15.33
CA LEU A 64 -28.54 -0.09 -13.99
C LEU A 64 -28.15 0.89 -12.88
N SER A 65 -27.34 1.92 -13.16
CA SER A 65 -27.01 2.97 -12.18
C SER A 65 -28.22 3.80 -11.74
N SER A 66 -29.35 3.70 -12.46
CA SER A 66 -30.63 4.28 -12.01
C SER A 66 -31.31 3.49 -10.88
N ILE A 67 -30.82 2.28 -10.57
CA ILE A 67 -31.37 1.41 -9.53
C ILE A 67 -30.62 1.67 -8.22
N CYS A 68 -31.30 2.25 -7.23
CA CYS A 68 -30.80 2.36 -5.87
C CYS A 68 -30.61 0.99 -5.19
N ALA A 69 -29.56 0.87 -4.37
CA ALA A 69 -29.40 -0.28 -3.48
C ALA A 69 -30.60 -0.39 -2.50
N PRO A 70 -31.01 -1.60 -2.10
CA PRO A 70 -32.16 -1.81 -1.22
C PRO A 70 -32.15 -0.95 0.04
N GLU A 71 -31.00 -0.88 0.72
CA GLU A 71 -30.83 -0.14 1.97
C GLU A 71 -30.96 1.37 1.74
N GLN A 72 -30.32 1.88 0.67
CA GLN A 72 -30.38 3.30 0.31
C GLN A 72 -31.80 3.75 -0.06
N PHE A 73 -32.58 2.85 -0.67
CA PHE A 73 -33.99 3.12 -1.00
C PHE A 73 -34.91 3.03 0.23
N CYS A 74 -34.75 2.00 1.05
CA CYS A 74 -35.69 1.68 2.14
C CYS A 74 -35.45 2.50 3.41
N ALA A 75 -34.20 2.84 3.74
CA ALA A 75 -33.85 3.58 4.96
C ALA A 75 -34.61 4.91 5.12
N PRO A 76 -34.64 5.83 4.13
CA PRO A 76 -35.35 7.11 4.29
C PRO A 76 -36.86 6.93 4.43
N LEU A 77 -37.46 5.96 3.73
CA LEU A 77 -38.89 5.66 3.82
C LEU A 77 -39.27 5.12 5.21
N LEU A 78 -38.46 4.21 5.76
CA LEU A 78 -38.65 3.68 7.10
C LEU A 78 -38.43 4.76 8.18
N GLY A 79 -37.43 5.62 8.00
CA GLY A 79 -37.14 6.73 8.90
C GLY A 79 -38.31 7.70 9.03
N GLN A 80 -39.00 8.03 7.93
CA GLN A 80 -40.19 8.87 7.95
C GLN A 80 -41.33 8.23 8.76
N VAL A 81 -41.54 6.92 8.63
CA VAL A 81 -42.56 6.18 9.40
C VAL A 81 -42.21 6.15 10.89
N LEU A 82 -40.94 5.90 11.24
CA LEU A 82 -40.49 5.90 12.64
C LEU A 82 -40.63 7.28 13.27
N LYS A 83 -40.24 8.35 12.56
CA LYS A 83 -40.40 9.74 13.00
C LYS A 83 -41.87 10.06 13.28
N GLY A 84 -42.79 9.57 12.46
CA GLY A 84 -44.23 9.73 12.68
C GLY A 84 -44.78 8.96 13.88
N GLN A 85 -44.21 7.80 14.24
CA GLN A 85 -44.67 7.02 15.41
C GLN A 85 -44.02 7.46 16.73
N LEU A 86 -42.75 7.90 16.70
CA LEU A 86 -41.94 8.19 17.88
C LEU A 86 -41.75 9.69 18.15
N ALA A 87 -42.13 10.56 17.21
CA ALA A 87 -41.90 12.00 17.25
C ALA A 87 -40.42 12.43 17.39
N VAL A 88 -39.48 11.50 17.16
CA VAL A 88 -38.02 11.71 17.18
C VAL A 88 -37.43 11.25 15.86
N ASP A 89 -36.44 12.00 15.36
CA ASP A 89 -35.70 11.64 14.15
C ASP A 89 -34.59 10.65 14.51
N ILE A 90 -34.83 9.36 14.21
CA ILE A 90 -33.90 8.27 14.53
C ILE A 90 -33.58 7.53 13.24
N ASP A 91 -32.30 7.35 12.97
CA ASP A 91 -31.83 6.57 11.83
C ASP A 91 -32.15 5.08 12.03
N PRO A 92 -33.00 4.45 11.19
CA PRO A 92 -33.33 3.03 11.29
C PRO A 92 -32.12 2.09 11.20
N ALA A 93 -31.00 2.54 10.62
CA ALA A 93 -29.78 1.75 10.52
C ALA A 93 -29.08 1.53 11.86
N THR A 94 -29.32 2.42 12.84
CA THR A 94 -28.75 2.33 14.21
C THR A 94 -29.55 1.41 15.14
N LEU A 95 -30.74 0.99 14.71
CA LEU A 95 -31.68 0.23 15.52
C LEU A 95 -31.60 -1.27 15.24
N ARG A 96 -32.00 -2.08 16.22
CA ARG A 96 -32.11 -3.53 16.11
C ARG A 96 -33.51 -4.03 16.46
N PHE A 97 -33.88 -5.14 15.85
CA PHE A 97 -35.08 -5.90 16.19
C PHE A 97 -34.67 -7.15 16.97
N LYS A 98 -35.05 -7.22 18.25
CA LYS A 98 -34.87 -8.39 19.10
C LYS A 98 -36.14 -9.23 19.07
N GLU A 99 -36.04 -10.44 18.54
CA GLU A 99 -37.15 -11.39 18.47
C GLU A 99 -36.91 -12.55 19.45
N VAL A 100 -37.86 -12.77 20.37
CA VAL A 100 -37.84 -13.93 21.27
C VAL A 100 -38.54 -15.09 20.58
N LYS A 101 -37.91 -16.26 20.61
CA LYS A 101 -38.41 -17.51 20.04
C LYS A 101 -38.35 -18.62 21.09
N VAL A 102 -39.15 -19.66 20.90
CA VAL A 102 -39.18 -20.84 21.78
C VAL A 102 -38.87 -22.07 20.93
N THR A 103 -37.79 -22.79 21.26
CA THR A 103 -37.50 -24.12 20.73
C THR A 103 -37.94 -25.19 21.70
N ARG A 104 -38.19 -26.39 21.18
CA ARG A 104 -38.45 -27.58 21.99
C ARG A 104 -37.30 -28.56 21.82
N ASP A 105 -36.55 -28.78 22.89
CA ASP A 105 -35.30 -29.56 22.87
C ASP A 105 -35.54 -31.07 23.04
N ARG A 106 -36.76 -31.47 23.44
CA ARG A 106 -37.19 -32.87 23.54
C ARG A 106 -38.68 -33.03 23.20
N PRO A 107 -39.08 -34.13 22.55
CA PRO A 107 -40.49 -34.38 22.25
C PRO A 107 -41.30 -34.49 23.56
N PRO A 108 -42.55 -34.00 23.58
CA PRO A 108 -43.36 -33.99 24.80
C PRO A 108 -43.70 -35.44 25.19
N PHE A 109 -43.61 -35.76 26.49
CA PHE A 109 -44.03 -37.07 26.99
C PHE A 109 -45.56 -37.21 27.01
N ASP A 110 -46.29 -36.12 27.26
CA ASP A 110 -47.76 -36.06 27.26
C ASP A 110 -48.28 -34.79 26.52
N PRO A 111 -49.53 -34.80 25.99
CA PRO A 111 -50.17 -33.60 25.45
C PRO A 111 -50.33 -32.53 26.55
N GLY A 112 -49.56 -31.44 26.44
CA GLY A 112 -49.51 -30.36 27.44
C GLY A 112 -48.22 -30.33 28.27
N ASP A 113 -47.25 -31.22 28.00
CA ASP A 113 -45.93 -31.16 28.59
C ASP A 113 -45.09 -30.02 27.97
N ASP A 114 -44.99 -28.92 28.71
CA ASP A 114 -44.14 -27.77 28.38
C ASP A 114 -42.67 -27.97 28.83
N SER A 115 -42.35 -29.10 29.46
CA SER A 115 -41.00 -29.37 29.94
C SER A 115 -40.03 -29.68 28.79
N GLY A 116 -39.07 -28.79 28.56
CA GLY A 116 -38.14 -28.84 27.43
C GLY A 116 -38.36 -27.76 26.37
N LEU A 117 -39.23 -26.78 26.64
CA LEU A 117 -39.26 -25.51 25.91
C LEU A 117 -38.13 -24.60 26.40
N ALA A 118 -37.25 -24.20 25.50
CA ALA A 118 -36.18 -23.23 25.76
C ALA A 118 -36.47 -21.93 24.98
N ALA A 119 -36.55 -20.81 25.70
CA ALA A 119 -36.66 -19.49 25.07
C ALA A 119 -35.27 -18.95 24.75
N TYR A 120 -35.09 -18.47 23.52
CA TYR A 120 -33.87 -17.80 23.07
C TYR A 120 -34.24 -16.54 22.29
N SER A 121 -33.34 -15.57 22.24
CA SER A 121 -33.55 -14.34 21.48
C SER A 121 -32.57 -14.21 20.33
N THR A 122 -33.07 -13.77 19.18
CA THR A 122 -32.25 -13.40 18.02
C THR A 122 -32.34 -11.90 17.80
N GLU A 123 -31.22 -11.27 17.45
CA GLU A 123 -31.16 -9.85 17.11
C GLU A 123 -30.71 -9.65 15.67
N MET A 124 -31.29 -8.67 14.99
CA MET A 124 -30.86 -8.24 13.65
C MET A 124 -31.10 -6.75 13.45
N PRO A 125 -30.40 -6.10 12.50
CA PRO A 125 -30.67 -4.71 12.14
C PRO A 125 -32.15 -4.47 11.83
N LEU A 126 -32.71 -3.37 12.34
CA LEU A 126 -34.15 -3.06 12.21
C LEU A 126 -34.53 -2.85 10.74
N LEU A 127 -33.72 -2.12 9.99
CA LEU A 127 -33.91 -1.90 8.56
C LEU A 127 -33.99 -3.24 7.80
N GLN A 128 -33.06 -4.16 8.07
CA GLN A 128 -33.08 -5.49 7.48
C GLN A 128 -34.36 -6.25 7.83
N ARG A 129 -34.79 -6.20 9.10
CA ARG A 129 -36.03 -6.85 9.53
C ARG A 129 -37.26 -6.28 8.82
N ALA A 130 -37.30 -4.96 8.61
CA ALA A 130 -38.38 -4.27 7.91
C ALA A 130 -38.44 -4.62 6.42
N MET A 131 -37.30 -4.68 5.74
CA MET A 131 -37.22 -5.09 4.32
C MET A 131 -37.71 -6.52 4.10
N GLN A 132 -37.53 -7.40 5.09
CA GLN A 132 -38.04 -8.78 5.06
C GLN A 132 -39.54 -8.91 5.37
N ASN A 133 -40.17 -7.78 5.73
CA ASN A 133 -41.61 -7.63 5.99
C ASN A 133 -42.17 -8.53 7.10
N PHE A 134 -43.44 -8.39 7.45
CA PHE A 134 -44.09 -9.07 8.58
C PHE A 134 -45.36 -9.78 8.16
N THR A 135 -45.63 -10.94 8.77
CA THR A 135 -46.87 -11.68 8.53
C THR A 135 -48.06 -10.93 9.13
N GLU A 136 -49.27 -11.25 8.67
CA GLU A 136 -50.49 -10.70 9.25
C GLU A 136 -50.62 -11.08 10.74
N ALA A 137 -50.31 -12.33 11.11
CA ALA A 137 -50.32 -12.77 12.50
C ALA A 137 -49.36 -11.96 13.40
N GLN A 138 -48.17 -11.61 12.90
CA GLN A 138 -47.20 -10.78 13.63
C GLN A 138 -47.74 -9.37 13.86
N ALA A 139 -48.37 -8.76 12.84
CA ALA A 139 -49.00 -7.45 12.98
C ALA A 139 -50.21 -7.47 13.93
N GLN A 140 -50.88 -8.61 14.07
CA GLN A 140 -51.96 -8.84 15.04
C GLN A 140 -51.46 -9.17 16.46
N GLY A 141 -50.14 -9.24 16.69
CA GLY A 141 -49.56 -9.44 18.03
C GLY A 141 -49.02 -10.84 18.31
N SER A 142 -48.80 -11.68 17.30
CA SER A 142 -48.16 -13.00 17.44
C SER A 142 -46.64 -12.88 17.68
N PHE A 143 -46.25 -12.28 18.80
CA PHE A 143 -44.86 -12.20 19.27
C PHE A 143 -44.77 -12.73 20.70
N PHE A 144 -43.67 -13.42 21.02
CA PHE A 144 -43.38 -13.82 22.39
C PHE A 144 -42.96 -12.62 23.24
N SER A 145 -43.27 -12.69 24.54
CA SER A 145 -42.88 -11.69 25.53
C SER A 145 -41.36 -11.45 25.52
N GLY A 146 -40.94 -10.18 25.56
CA GLY A 146 -39.54 -9.76 25.45
C GLY A 146 -39.06 -9.45 24.02
N THR A 147 -39.90 -9.65 23.01
CA THR A 147 -39.66 -9.12 21.65
C THR A 147 -39.77 -7.60 21.66
N ALA A 148 -38.78 -6.91 21.10
CA ALA A 148 -38.69 -5.45 21.18
C ALA A 148 -37.83 -4.84 20.08
N ILE A 149 -37.97 -3.54 19.88
CA ILE A 149 -37.05 -2.73 19.07
C ILE A 149 -36.09 -2.06 20.03
N ILE A 150 -34.78 -2.23 19.80
CA ILE A 150 -33.74 -1.76 20.71
C ILE A 150 -32.83 -0.77 19.97
N GLY A 151 -32.50 0.33 20.65
CA GLY A 151 -31.45 1.26 20.25
C GLY A 151 -30.21 1.10 21.14
N GLU A 152 -29.19 1.94 20.95
CA GLU A 152 -27.92 1.84 21.68
C GLU A 152 -28.06 1.99 23.20
N GLN A 153 -29.01 2.83 23.65
CA GLN A 153 -29.13 3.22 25.06
C GLN A 153 -30.37 2.65 25.76
N ALA A 154 -31.41 2.28 25.00
CA ALA A 154 -32.67 1.82 25.56
C ALA A 154 -33.54 1.04 24.55
N VAL A 155 -34.53 0.33 25.07
CA VAL A 155 -35.64 -0.23 24.30
C VAL A 155 -36.55 0.92 23.85
N LEU A 156 -36.93 0.95 22.58
CA LEU A 156 -37.83 1.97 22.04
C LEU A 156 -39.26 1.71 22.50
N GLU A 157 -40.00 2.77 22.83
CA GLU A 157 -41.43 2.72 23.18
C GLU A 157 -42.34 2.51 21.94
N LEU A 158 -42.03 1.52 21.12
CA LEU A 158 -42.82 1.12 19.96
C LEU A 158 -43.09 -0.38 20.01
N ALA A 159 -44.36 -0.74 20.18
CA ALA A 159 -44.76 -2.14 20.23
C ALA A 159 -44.40 -2.88 18.92
N PRO A 160 -43.80 -4.08 18.98
CA PRO A 160 -43.41 -4.83 17.78
C PRO A 160 -44.56 -5.09 16.81
N ALA A 161 -45.76 -5.38 17.32
CA ALA A 161 -46.97 -5.55 16.53
C ALA A 161 -47.36 -4.28 15.76
N ARG A 162 -47.25 -3.12 16.43
CA ARG A 162 -47.50 -1.82 15.81
C ARG A 162 -46.49 -1.52 14.71
N PHE A 163 -45.20 -1.74 14.97
CA PHE A 163 -44.16 -1.60 13.96
C PHE A 163 -44.36 -2.55 12.78
N ALA A 164 -44.72 -3.81 13.04
CA ALA A 164 -45.04 -4.80 12.01
C ALA A 164 -46.21 -4.34 11.12
N GLN A 165 -47.27 -3.78 11.71
CA GLN A 165 -48.38 -3.19 10.97
C GLN A 165 -47.91 -2.01 10.10
N CYS A 166 -47.12 -1.08 10.66
CA CYS A 166 -46.58 0.04 9.91
C CYS A 166 -45.71 -0.41 8.71
N CYS A 167 -44.93 -1.49 8.86
CA CYS A 167 -44.15 -2.06 7.76
C CYS A 167 -45.04 -2.66 6.67
N ARG A 168 -46.12 -3.35 7.04
CA ARG A 168 -47.10 -3.91 6.10
C ARG A 168 -47.84 -2.81 5.33
N ASP A 169 -48.23 -1.73 6.02
CA ASP A 169 -48.90 -0.57 5.42
C ASP A 169 -47.97 0.21 4.48
N LEU A 170 -46.70 0.35 4.87
CA LEU A 170 -45.67 0.99 4.04
C LEU A 170 -45.35 0.15 2.79
N ASP A 171 -45.33 -1.17 2.91
CA ASP A 171 -45.01 -2.14 1.85
C ASP A 171 -43.75 -1.76 1.06
N LEU A 172 -42.62 -1.72 1.76
CA LEU A 172 -41.30 -1.42 1.17
C LEU A 172 -41.01 -2.29 -0.07
N GLY A 173 -41.43 -3.56 -0.05
CA GLY A 173 -41.23 -4.47 -1.16
C GLY A 173 -42.02 -4.07 -2.40
N ALA A 174 -43.31 -3.74 -2.30
CA ALA A 174 -44.09 -3.27 -3.45
C ALA A 174 -43.58 -1.90 -3.96
N GLN A 175 -43.10 -1.02 -3.08
CA GLN A 175 -42.47 0.24 -3.49
C GLN A 175 -41.17 -0.01 -4.26
N TYR A 176 -40.30 -0.89 -3.76
CA TYR A 176 -39.03 -1.20 -4.40
C TYR A 176 -39.24 -1.93 -5.73
N GLN A 177 -40.19 -2.86 -5.81
CA GLN A 177 -40.55 -3.53 -7.08
C GLN A 177 -41.06 -2.55 -8.15
N ARG A 178 -41.83 -1.53 -7.74
CA ARG A 178 -42.23 -0.45 -8.66
C ARG A 178 -41.03 0.35 -9.15
N HIS A 179 -40.09 0.68 -8.26
CA HIS A 179 -38.84 1.35 -8.62
C HIS A 179 -38.02 0.53 -9.63
N LEU A 180 -37.82 -0.76 -9.39
CA LEU A 180 -37.12 -1.66 -10.33
C LEU A 180 -37.84 -1.77 -11.67
N THR A 181 -39.16 -1.94 -11.66
CA THR A 181 -39.96 -2.05 -12.89
C THR A 181 -39.92 -0.75 -13.70
N GLN A 182 -39.99 0.42 -13.06
CA GLN A 182 -39.89 1.71 -13.74
C GLN A 182 -38.52 1.92 -14.41
N ALA A 183 -37.44 1.41 -13.81
CA ALA A 183 -36.12 1.44 -14.40
C ALA A 183 -35.99 0.46 -15.60
N LEU A 184 -36.59 -0.73 -15.51
CA LEU A 184 -36.37 -1.85 -16.44
C LEU A 184 -37.45 -2.04 -17.53
N ALA A 185 -38.61 -1.40 -17.43
CA ALA A 185 -39.75 -1.63 -18.32
C ALA A 185 -39.96 -0.55 -19.41
N LYS A 186 -39.01 0.37 -19.62
CA LYS A 186 -39.13 1.45 -20.63
C LYS A 186 -39.18 0.89 -22.06
N ASP A 187 -40.37 0.79 -22.65
CA ASP A 187 -40.66 0.51 -24.06
C ASP A 187 -39.91 -0.68 -24.71
N GLY A 188 -39.44 -1.65 -23.89
CA GLY A 188 -38.67 -2.80 -24.34
C GLY A 188 -37.19 -2.54 -24.69
N GLU A 189 -36.69 -1.30 -24.51
CA GLU A 189 -35.28 -0.93 -24.77
C GLU A 189 -34.30 -1.68 -23.85
N PRO A 190 -34.54 -1.78 -22.52
CA PRO A 190 -33.70 -2.57 -21.62
C PRO A 190 -33.56 -4.03 -22.04
N ARG A 191 -34.66 -4.68 -22.43
CA ARG A 191 -34.63 -6.09 -22.86
C ARG A 191 -33.77 -6.26 -24.11
N LYS A 192 -33.92 -5.35 -25.08
CA LYS A 192 -33.12 -5.37 -26.31
C LYS A 192 -31.64 -5.12 -26.00
N LEU A 193 -31.33 -4.18 -25.12
CA LEU A 193 -29.96 -3.89 -24.70
C LEU A 193 -29.31 -5.11 -24.04
N MET A 194 -30.01 -5.78 -23.13
CA MET A 194 -29.55 -7.02 -22.49
C MET A 194 -29.39 -8.17 -23.50
N ALA A 195 -30.30 -8.29 -24.47
CA ALA A 195 -30.19 -9.29 -25.54
C ALA A 195 -28.97 -9.04 -26.45
N ASP A 196 -28.73 -7.78 -26.82
CA ASP A 196 -27.58 -7.37 -27.62
C ASP A 196 -26.26 -7.60 -26.86
N ASP A 197 -26.26 -7.34 -25.56
CA ASP A 197 -25.14 -7.65 -24.66
C ASP A 197 -24.80 -9.14 -24.67
N ARG A 198 -25.79 -10.01 -24.41
CA ARG A 198 -25.60 -11.48 -24.44
C ARG A 198 -25.14 -11.99 -25.81
N ARG A 199 -25.64 -11.40 -26.90
CA ARG A 199 -25.20 -11.74 -28.25
C ARG A 199 -23.74 -11.36 -28.48
N CYS A 200 -23.32 -10.17 -28.04
CA CYS A 200 -21.96 -9.71 -28.22
C CYS A 200 -20.97 -10.48 -27.32
N ALA A 201 -21.38 -10.83 -26.10
CA ALA A 201 -20.62 -11.72 -25.22
C ALA A 201 -20.35 -13.08 -25.89
N LEU A 202 -21.38 -13.69 -26.48
CA LEU A 202 -21.23 -14.95 -27.23
C LEU A 202 -20.27 -14.80 -28.42
N GLU A 203 -20.32 -13.69 -29.15
CA GLU A 203 -19.41 -13.44 -30.27
C GLU A 203 -17.94 -13.37 -29.82
N VAL A 204 -17.68 -12.65 -28.72
CA VAL A 204 -16.34 -12.57 -28.11
C VAL A 204 -15.85 -13.96 -27.69
N ASP A 205 -16.69 -14.74 -27.03
CA ASP A 205 -16.35 -16.08 -26.58
C ASP A 205 -16.20 -17.08 -27.73
N ALA A 206 -17.02 -16.98 -28.78
CA ALA A 206 -16.94 -17.84 -29.96
C ALA A 206 -15.63 -17.63 -30.72
N LEU A 207 -15.25 -16.37 -30.95
CA LEU A 207 -13.98 -16.02 -31.58
C LEU A 207 -12.80 -16.49 -30.74
N ARG A 208 -12.80 -16.22 -29.43
CA ARG A 208 -11.74 -16.67 -28.52
C ARG A 208 -11.60 -18.19 -28.51
N SER A 209 -12.70 -18.91 -28.32
CA SER A 209 -12.71 -20.37 -28.25
C SER A 209 -12.25 -21.01 -29.56
N PHE A 210 -12.67 -20.45 -30.70
CA PHE A 210 -12.20 -20.91 -32.01
C PHE A 210 -10.70 -20.68 -32.21
N MET A 211 -10.18 -19.49 -31.84
CA MET A 211 -8.75 -19.18 -31.92
C MET A 211 -7.91 -20.07 -30.99
N LYS A 212 -8.44 -20.46 -29.82
CA LYS A 212 -7.80 -21.39 -28.88
C LYS A 212 -7.89 -22.86 -29.31
N GLY A 213 -8.67 -23.17 -30.36
CA GLY A 213 -8.92 -24.55 -30.80
C GLY A 213 -9.85 -25.34 -29.86
N GLU A 214 -10.58 -24.64 -28.99
CA GLU A 214 -11.55 -25.21 -28.04
C GLU A 214 -12.85 -25.68 -28.72
N ILE A 215 -13.14 -25.11 -29.90
CA ILE A 215 -14.24 -25.50 -30.79
C ILE A 215 -13.73 -25.63 -32.23
N ASP A 216 -14.35 -26.50 -33.00
CA ASP A 216 -14.01 -26.68 -34.42
C ASP A 216 -14.62 -25.62 -35.34
N ALA A 217 -14.20 -25.60 -36.61
CA ALA A 217 -14.70 -24.65 -37.60
C ALA A 217 -16.22 -24.78 -37.87
N PRO A 218 -16.80 -26.00 -38.00
CA PRO A 218 -18.26 -26.17 -38.08
C PRO A 218 -19.03 -25.58 -36.89
N ALA A 219 -18.54 -25.76 -35.66
CA ALA A 219 -19.14 -25.20 -34.45
C ALA A 219 -19.06 -23.68 -34.46
N TYR A 220 -17.92 -23.12 -34.87
CA TYR A 220 -17.79 -21.67 -35.01
C TYR A 220 -18.75 -21.10 -36.07
N LEU A 221 -18.89 -21.76 -37.23
CA LEU A 221 -19.86 -21.34 -38.26
C LEU A 221 -21.32 -21.44 -37.77
N LEU A 222 -21.65 -22.48 -37.00
CA LEU A 222 -22.95 -22.60 -36.34
C LEU A 222 -23.21 -21.42 -35.40
N LEU A 223 -22.23 -21.05 -34.56
CA LEU A 223 -22.35 -19.88 -33.68
C LEU A 223 -22.51 -18.57 -34.47
N GLN A 224 -21.81 -18.42 -35.61
CA GLN A 224 -22.01 -17.28 -36.48
C GLN A 224 -23.42 -17.22 -37.09
N GLN A 225 -24.00 -18.37 -37.48
CA GLN A 225 -25.40 -18.44 -37.94
C GLN A 225 -26.34 -17.97 -36.82
N LEU A 226 -26.12 -18.44 -35.59
CA LEU A 226 -26.91 -18.06 -34.42
C LEU A 226 -26.80 -16.56 -34.10
N ILE A 227 -25.57 -16.01 -34.06
CA ILE A 227 -25.32 -14.58 -33.80
C ILE A 227 -25.97 -13.69 -34.86
N LYS A 228 -25.96 -14.11 -36.14
CA LYS A 228 -26.61 -13.39 -37.24
C LYS A 228 -28.13 -13.53 -37.25
N GLY A 229 -28.71 -14.36 -36.39
CA GLY A 229 -30.15 -14.59 -36.32
C GLY A 229 -30.70 -15.42 -37.47
N ALA A 230 -29.95 -16.43 -37.94
CA ALA A 230 -30.43 -17.35 -38.96
C ALA A 230 -31.68 -18.12 -38.49
N ASN A 231 -32.65 -18.30 -39.39
CA ASN A 231 -33.91 -19.01 -39.10
C ASN A 231 -33.75 -20.53 -38.98
N ALA A 232 -32.70 -21.08 -39.59
CA ALA A 232 -32.36 -22.49 -39.52
C ALA A 232 -30.87 -22.61 -39.19
N LEU A 233 -30.54 -23.46 -38.22
CA LEU A 233 -29.19 -23.67 -37.74
C LEU A 233 -28.69 -25.04 -38.20
N SER A 234 -27.46 -25.07 -38.71
CA SER A 234 -26.86 -26.30 -39.20
C SER A 234 -25.45 -26.48 -38.64
N TYR A 235 -25.18 -27.69 -38.16
CA TYR A 235 -23.84 -28.17 -37.87
C TYR A 235 -23.47 -29.18 -38.95
N LEU A 236 -22.51 -28.80 -39.81
CA LEU A 236 -22.24 -29.49 -41.09
C LEU A 236 -23.49 -29.56 -41.99
N ARG A 237 -24.26 -30.65 -41.90
CA ARG A 237 -25.50 -30.90 -42.65
C ARG A 237 -26.68 -31.28 -41.75
N TYR A 238 -26.47 -31.31 -40.44
CA TYR A 238 -27.46 -31.76 -39.47
C TYR A 238 -28.17 -30.56 -38.87
N GLU A 239 -29.49 -30.69 -38.70
CA GLU A 239 -30.30 -29.69 -38.01
C GLU A 239 -29.89 -29.60 -36.55
N VAL A 240 -29.91 -28.37 -36.03
CA VAL A 240 -29.49 -28.06 -34.66
C VAL A 240 -30.67 -27.53 -33.86
N GLU A 241 -30.92 -28.17 -32.71
CA GLU A 241 -31.89 -27.71 -31.71
C GLU A 241 -31.18 -26.80 -30.71
N VAL A 242 -31.82 -25.67 -30.37
CA VAL A 242 -31.36 -24.77 -29.30
C VAL A 242 -32.23 -25.01 -28.07
N SER A 243 -31.59 -25.27 -26.92
CA SER A 243 -32.28 -25.53 -25.65
C SER A 243 -31.53 -24.90 -24.48
N GLY A 244 -32.19 -24.73 -23.35
CA GLY A 244 -31.56 -24.26 -22.12
C GLY A 244 -30.83 -25.40 -21.43
N LEU A 245 -29.95 -25.07 -20.47
CA LEU A 245 -29.25 -26.05 -19.66
C LEU A 245 -29.92 -26.17 -18.30
N GLN A 246 -30.21 -27.40 -17.86
CA GLN A 246 -30.67 -27.70 -16.52
C GLN A 246 -29.65 -28.57 -15.79
N VAL A 247 -29.38 -28.24 -14.51
CA VAL A 247 -28.49 -28.98 -13.62
C VAL A 247 -29.18 -29.12 -12.27
N LEU A 248 -29.25 -30.33 -11.73
CA LEU A 248 -29.92 -30.64 -10.45
C LEU A 248 -31.35 -30.10 -10.38
N GLY A 249 -32.08 -30.21 -11.49
CA GLY A 249 -33.46 -29.70 -11.61
C GLY A 249 -33.59 -28.18 -11.74
N GLN A 250 -32.49 -27.42 -11.74
CA GLN A 250 -32.48 -25.96 -11.85
C GLN A 250 -32.01 -25.51 -13.23
N VAL A 251 -32.75 -24.59 -13.87
CA VAL A 251 -32.32 -23.97 -15.14
C VAL A 251 -31.13 -23.07 -14.85
N VAL A 252 -30.04 -23.24 -15.58
CA VAL A 252 -28.80 -22.46 -15.44
C VAL A 252 -28.98 -21.14 -16.21
N PRO A 253 -29.09 -19.98 -15.53
CA PRO A 253 -29.38 -18.72 -16.20
C PRO A 253 -28.29 -18.31 -17.18
N GLY A 254 -28.68 -17.83 -18.36
CA GLY A 254 -27.75 -17.38 -19.40
C GLY A 254 -27.04 -18.51 -20.17
N ALA A 255 -27.14 -19.76 -19.71
CA ALA A 255 -26.55 -20.92 -20.36
C ALA A 255 -27.51 -21.56 -21.38
N PHE A 256 -26.95 -22.07 -22.48
CA PHE A 256 -27.73 -22.77 -23.49
C PHE A 256 -26.91 -23.86 -24.18
N VAL A 257 -27.61 -24.76 -24.85
CA VAL A 257 -27.08 -25.93 -25.53
C VAL A 257 -27.56 -25.93 -26.98
N LEU A 258 -26.63 -26.21 -27.89
CA LEU A 258 -26.88 -26.47 -29.30
C LEU A 258 -26.62 -27.95 -29.58
N ALA A 259 -27.66 -28.70 -29.90
CA ALA A 259 -27.60 -30.14 -30.10
C ALA A 259 -27.87 -30.50 -31.57
N ALA A 260 -26.92 -31.16 -32.22
CA ALA A 260 -27.05 -31.66 -33.59
C ALA A 260 -27.41 -33.14 -33.61
N PHE A 261 -28.40 -33.51 -34.42
CA PHE A 261 -28.93 -34.88 -34.50
C PHE A 261 -28.79 -35.47 -35.90
N VAL A 262 -28.44 -36.75 -35.99
CA VAL A 262 -28.51 -37.52 -37.24
C VAL A 262 -29.96 -37.91 -37.48
N PRO A 263 -30.61 -37.49 -38.57
CA PRO A 263 -31.98 -37.94 -38.87
C PRO A 263 -32.04 -39.46 -39.01
N THR A 264 -33.01 -40.08 -38.34
CA THR A 264 -33.24 -41.53 -38.40
C THR A 264 -33.77 -41.91 -39.78
N LEU A 265 -32.97 -42.67 -40.55
CA LEU A 265 -33.40 -43.24 -41.83
C LEU A 265 -34.40 -44.39 -41.57
N GLY A 266 -35.68 -44.18 -41.92
CA GLY A 266 -36.61 -45.27 -42.24
C GLY A 266 -37.93 -45.34 -41.43
N GLY A 267 -39.02 -44.96 -42.09
CA GLY A 267 -40.29 -45.73 -42.19
C GLY A 267 -41.19 -45.98 -40.96
N ALA A 268 -40.72 -45.91 -39.73
CA ALA A 268 -41.54 -46.16 -38.54
C ALA A 268 -41.45 -44.98 -37.56
N VAL A 269 -42.22 -43.93 -37.87
CA VAL A 269 -42.32 -42.73 -37.03
C VAL A 269 -43.10 -43.08 -35.75
N ARG A 270 -42.42 -43.14 -34.61
CA ARG A 270 -43.03 -42.60 -33.38
C ARG A 270 -42.71 -41.11 -33.36
N GLN A 271 -43.74 -40.26 -33.37
CA GLN A 271 -43.57 -38.83 -33.07
C GLN A 271 -42.77 -38.72 -31.78
N GLY A 272 -41.58 -38.10 -31.85
CA GLY A 272 -40.69 -37.90 -30.69
C GLY A 272 -39.41 -38.76 -30.63
N ALA A 273 -39.12 -39.62 -31.62
CA ALA A 273 -37.83 -40.32 -31.67
C ALA A 273 -36.71 -39.38 -32.17
N ILE A 274 -35.98 -38.78 -31.23
CA ILE A 274 -34.77 -37.98 -31.49
C ILE A 274 -33.72 -38.91 -32.12
N GLY A 275 -33.19 -38.55 -33.28
CA GLY A 275 -32.14 -39.31 -33.95
C GLY A 275 -30.85 -39.41 -33.12
N ALA A 276 -29.88 -40.22 -33.57
CA ALA A 276 -28.62 -40.38 -32.84
C ALA A 276 -27.90 -39.03 -32.71
N MET A 277 -27.60 -38.62 -31.48
CA MET A 277 -26.92 -37.36 -31.18
C MET A 277 -25.50 -37.38 -31.75
N GLN A 278 -25.18 -36.37 -32.56
CA GLN A 278 -23.88 -36.26 -33.22
C GLN A 278 -22.95 -35.33 -32.44
N GLN A 279 -23.48 -34.20 -31.98
CA GLN A 279 -22.69 -33.14 -31.37
C GLN A 279 -23.52 -32.34 -30.38
N VAL A 280 -22.93 -32.01 -29.23
CA VAL A 280 -23.45 -31.08 -28.24
C VAL A 280 -22.45 -29.94 -28.07
N LEU A 281 -22.90 -28.70 -28.24
CA LEU A 281 -22.14 -27.51 -27.89
C LEU A 281 -22.84 -26.81 -26.72
N VAL A 282 -22.11 -26.61 -25.62
CA VAL A 282 -22.62 -26.00 -24.40
C VAL A 282 -21.97 -24.63 -24.24
N TYR A 283 -22.80 -23.60 -24.04
CA TYR A 283 -22.36 -22.27 -23.67
C TYR A 283 -22.65 -22.00 -22.18
N LEU A 284 -21.60 -21.75 -21.41
CA LEU A 284 -21.65 -21.28 -20.03
C LEU A 284 -21.06 -19.86 -20.00
N PRO A 285 -21.88 -18.82 -19.78
CA PRO A 285 -21.42 -17.45 -19.90
C PRO A 285 -20.41 -17.15 -18.78
N GLY A 286 -19.28 -16.52 -19.14
CA GLY A 286 -18.24 -16.12 -18.17
C GLY A 286 -17.49 -17.27 -17.51
N ASP A 287 -17.58 -18.50 -18.03
CA ASP A 287 -16.88 -19.65 -17.46
C ASP A 287 -15.37 -19.38 -17.39
N PRO A 288 -14.75 -19.49 -16.18
CA PRO A 288 -13.36 -19.13 -15.98
C PRO A 288 -12.38 -20.11 -16.64
N LEU A 289 -12.84 -21.30 -17.04
CA LEU A 289 -12.03 -22.29 -17.74
C LEU A 289 -12.25 -22.22 -19.25
N GLN A 290 -13.52 -22.37 -19.66
CA GLN A 290 -13.90 -22.48 -21.08
C GLN A 290 -15.40 -22.22 -21.26
N PRO A 291 -15.81 -21.05 -21.82
CA PRO A 291 -17.22 -20.72 -22.01
C PRO A 291 -17.96 -21.58 -23.04
N LEU A 292 -17.26 -22.00 -24.10
CA LEU A 292 -17.85 -22.85 -25.16
C LEU A 292 -17.16 -24.21 -25.19
N ARG A 293 -17.94 -25.26 -24.95
CA ARG A 293 -17.43 -26.64 -24.86
C ARG A 293 -18.17 -27.55 -25.82
N GLN A 294 -17.41 -28.39 -26.51
CA GLN A 294 -17.89 -29.31 -27.54
C GLN A 294 -17.79 -30.76 -27.05
N TYR A 295 -18.90 -31.50 -27.05
CA TYR A 295 -19.00 -32.88 -26.58
C TYR A 295 -19.73 -33.81 -27.55
N PRO A 296 -19.32 -35.08 -27.68
CA PRO A 296 -20.03 -36.04 -28.52
C PRO A 296 -21.40 -36.45 -27.94
N SER A 297 -21.65 -36.22 -26.64
CA SER A 297 -22.86 -36.66 -25.94
C SER A 297 -23.10 -35.90 -24.63
N TRP A 298 -24.33 -36.00 -24.10
CA TRP A 298 -24.72 -35.44 -22.79
C TRP A 298 -23.94 -36.02 -21.60
N SER A 299 -23.51 -37.28 -21.67
CA SER A 299 -22.67 -37.87 -20.61
C SER A 299 -21.32 -37.18 -20.50
N GLY A 300 -20.74 -36.75 -21.63
CA GLY A 300 -19.54 -35.91 -21.66
C GLY A 300 -19.73 -34.58 -20.95
N VAL A 301 -20.86 -33.91 -21.21
CA VAL A 301 -21.23 -32.64 -20.54
C VAL A 301 -21.29 -32.84 -19.02
N SER A 302 -22.00 -33.88 -18.56
CA SER A 302 -22.16 -34.17 -17.13
C SER A 302 -20.83 -34.49 -16.45
N SER A 303 -19.97 -35.27 -17.10
CA SER A 303 -18.65 -35.63 -16.58
C SER A 303 -17.74 -34.41 -16.42
N ALA A 304 -17.69 -33.53 -17.42
CA ALA A 304 -16.84 -32.36 -17.39
C ALA A 304 -17.29 -31.34 -16.34
N LEU A 305 -18.61 -31.09 -16.24
CA LEU A 305 -19.15 -30.18 -15.23
C LEU A 305 -18.89 -30.71 -13.81
N ARG A 306 -19.00 -32.02 -13.60
CA ARG A 306 -18.68 -32.68 -12.32
C ARG A 306 -17.22 -32.48 -11.92
N GLU A 307 -16.29 -32.61 -12.88
CA GLU A 307 -14.87 -32.40 -12.60
C GLU A 307 -14.58 -30.95 -12.23
N ALA A 308 -15.13 -29.99 -12.99
CA ALA A 308 -14.94 -28.57 -12.74
C ALA A 308 -15.46 -28.15 -11.35
N LEU A 309 -16.64 -28.64 -10.94
CA LEU A 309 -17.27 -28.32 -9.64
C LEU A 309 -16.53 -28.87 -8.40
N LYS A 310 -15.47 -29.67 -8.57
CA LYS A 310 -14.58 -30.04 -7.46
C LYS A 310 -13.79 -28.85 -6.92
N SER A 311 -13.44 -27.88 -7.79
CA SER A 311 -12.73 -26.66 -7.41
C SER A 311 -13.66 -25.70 -6.66
N ALA A 312 -13.21 -25.19 -5.52
CA ALA A 312 -13.95 -24.18 -4.76
C ALA A 312 -14.18 -22.90 -5.59
N ALA A 313 -13.13 -22.40 -6.26
CA ALA A 313 -13.23 -21.22 -7.10
C ALA A 313 -14.22 -21.38 -8.27
N TYR A 314 -14.33 -22.59 -8.84
CA TYR A 314 -15.30 -22.85 -9.90
C TYR A 314 -16.74 -22.94 -9.36
N ARG A 315 -16.93 -23.47 -8.14
CA ARG A 315 -18.23 -23.44 -7.46
C ARG A 315 -18.71 -22.02 -7.23
N ASP A 316 -17.83 -21.11 -6.80
CA ASP A 316 -18.17 -19.71 -6.58
C ASP A 316 -18.68 -19.05 -7.86
N TYR A 317 -18.00 -19.28 -8.98
CA TYR A 317 -18.48 -18.88 -10.31
C TYR A 317 -19.87 -19.46 -10.60
N PHE A 318 -20.02 -20.78 -10.44
CA PHE A 318 -21.25 -21.48 -10.81
C PHE A 318 -22.45 -21.02 -9.96
N HIS A 319 -22.26 -20.81 -8.66
CA HIS A 319 -23.29 -20.26 -7.77
C HIS A 319 -23.67 -18.82 -8.14
N GLY A 320 -22.71 -18.03 -8.63
CA GLY A 320 -22.94 -16.67 -9.13
C GLY A 320 -23.89 -16.60 -10.33
N LEU A 321 -24.00 -17.67 -11.12
CA LEU A 321 -24.95 -17.76 -12.24
C LEU A 321 -26.41 -17.77 -11.82
N PHE A 322 -26.72 -18.04 -10.55
CA PHE A 322 -28.10 -18.14 -10.05
C PHE A 322 -28.48 -16.92 -9.22
N GLY A 323 -29.77 -16.55 -9.28
CA GLY A 323 -30.37 -15.52 -8.43
C GLY A 323 -30.28 -15.85 -6.95
N ILE A 324 -30.34 -14.82 -6.11
CA ILE A 324 -30.21 -14.86 -4.66
C ILE A 324 -31.21 -15.85 -4.03
N LYS A 325 -32.44 -15.91 -4.56
CA LYS A 325 -33.50 -16.79 -4.04
C LYS A 325 -33.17 -18.28 -4.24
N ALA A 326 -32.63 -18.67 -5.39
CA ALA A 326 -32.36 -20.07 -5.75
C ALA A 326 -31.00 -20.58 -5.23
N ARG A 327 -30.06 -19.68 -4.93
CA ARG A 327 -28.67 -20.01 -4.59
C ARG A 327 -28.52 -20.93 -3.37
N PRO A 328 -29.20 -20.73 -2.22
CA PRO A 328 -29.00 -21.58 -1.05
C PRO A 328 -29.40 -23.05 -1.29
N GLY A 329 -30.55 -23.26 -1.95
CA GLY A 329 -31.02 -24.60 -2.30
C GLY A 329 -30.07 -25.32 -3.25
N LEU A 330 -29.56 -24.61 -4.27
CA LEU A 330 -28.57 -25.15 -5.19
C LEU A 330 -27.25 -25.50 -4.47
N MET A 331 -26.76 -24.63 -3.58
CA MET A 331 -25.54 -24.86 -2.80
C MET A 331 -25.67 -26.14 -1.95
N ALA A 332 -26.78 -26.29 -1.24
CA ALA A 332 -27.07 -27.48 -0.45
C ALA A 332 -27.10 -28.75 -1.31
N LEU A 333 -27.79 -28.71 -2.47
CA LEU A 333 -27.85 -29.84 -3.40
C LEU A 333 -26.46 -30.20 -3.96
N LEU A 334 -25.67 -29.20 -4.36
CA LEU A 334 -24.31 -29.41 -4.88
C LEU A 334 -23.38 -29.98 -3.82
N GLN A 335 -23.39 -29.42 -2.61
CA GLN A 335 -22.59 -29.93 -1.49
C GLN A 335 -22.93 -31.39 -1.18
N HIS A 336 -24.22 -31.71 -1.10
CA HIS A 336 -24.69 -33.07 -0.90
C HIS A 336 -24.25 -34.02 -2.03
N GLN A 337 -24.36 -33.60 -3.29
CA GLN A 337 -23.96 -34.44 -4.44
C GLN A 337 -22.45 -34.66 -4.53
N LEU A 338 -21.65 -33.62 -4.28
CA LEU A 338 -20.19 -33.71 -4.34
C LEU A 338 -19.58 -34.51 -3.18
N ALA A 339 -20.28 -34.64 -2.07
CA ALA A 339 -19.87 -35.50 -0.95
C ALA A 339 -20.02 -37.01 -1.25
N ARG A 340 -20.77 -37.39 -2.30
CA ARG A 340 -21.00 -38.79 -2.67
C ARG A 340 -19.81 -39.36 -3.44
N SER A 341 -19.55 -40.66 -3.29
CA SER A 341 -18.52 -41.38 -4.06
C SER A 341 -18.77 -41.38 -5.58
N SER A 342 -20.03 -41.24 -5.99
CA SER A 342 -20.44 -41.05 -7.38
C SER A 342 -21.48 -39.94 -7.42
N PRO A 343 -21.05 -38.67 -7.56
CA PRO A 343 -21.97 -37.55 -7.66
C PRO A 343 -22.91 -37.76 -8.85
N GLU A 344 -24.11 -37.21 -8.83
CA GLU A 344 -25.00 -37.16 -10.00
C GLU A 344 -25.56 -35.76 -10.15
N LEU A 345 -25.27 -35.11 -11.28
CA LEU A 345 -25.63 -33.71 -11.51
C LEU A 345 -26.96 -33.53 -12.24
N ASP A 346 -27.58 -34.62 -12.71
CA ASP A 346 -28.83 -34.62 -13.48
C ASP A 346 -28.84 -33.52 -14.58
N VAL A 347 -27.88 -33.59 -15.51
CA VAL A 347 -27.72 -32.58 -16.56
C VAL A 347 -28.70 -32.85 -17.70
N ARG A 348 -29.61 -31.92 -17.96
CA ARG A 348 -30.69 -32.05 -18.95
C ARG A 348 -30.85 -30.80 -19.81
N ARG A 349 -31.59 -30.96 -20.90
CA ARG A 349 -32.11 -29.83 -21.68
C ARG A 349 -33.36 -29.24 -21.01
N SER A 350 -33.54 -27.93 -21.12
CA SER A 350 -34.77 -27.23 -20.74
C SER A 350 -35.35 -26.44 -21.91
N ASP A 351 -36.62 -26.09 -21.84
CA ASP A 351 -37.28 -25.30 -22.87
C ASP A 351 -36.73 -23.86 -22.90
N LEU A 352 -36.51 -23.34 -24.11
CA LEU A 352 -36.19 -21.94 -24.38
C LEU A 352 -37.22 -21.38 -25.37
N PRO A 353 -38.27 -20.70 -24.89
CA PRO A 353 -39.31 -20.18 -25.78
C PRO A 353 -38.79 -19.01 -26.62
N GLY A 354 -39.19 -18.93 -27.89
CA GLY A 354 -38.96 -17.76 -28.74
C GLY A 354 -37.51 -17.58 -29.24
N SER A 355 -37.11 -16.32 -29.44
CA SER A 355 -35.76 -15.97 -29.90
C SER A 355 -34.76 -16.02 -28.74
N LEU A 356 -33.71 -16.84 -28.86
CA LEU A 356 -32.71 -17.09 -27.82
C LEU A 356 -32.28 -15.81 -27.07
N PHE A 357 -31.73 -14.83 -27.77
CA PHE A 357 -31.18 -13.64 -27.13
C PHE A 357 -32.24 -12.77 -26.45
N ASN A 358 -33.45 -12.69 -27.01
CA ASN A 358 -34.54 -11.96 -26.36
C ASN A 358 -34.97 -12.65 -25.07
N THR A 359 -34.99 -13.98 -25.06
CA THR A 359 -35.30 -14.78 -23.88
C THR A 359 -34.21 -14.66 -22.82
N LEU A 360 -32.93 -14.71 -23.20
CA LEU A 360 -31.82 -14.47 -22.28
C LEU A 360 -31.81 -13.03 -21.72
N GLY A 361 -32.17 -12.04 -22.56
CA GLY A 361 -32.34 -10.66 -22.13
C GLY A 361 -33.49 -10.49 -21.13
N GLN A 362 -34.60 -11.20 -21.34
CA GLN A 362 -35.73 -11.23 -20.41
C GLN A 362 -35.35 -11.91 -19.09
N GLN A 363 -34.69 -13.07 -19.13
CA GLN A 363 -34.20 -13.77 -17.93
C GLN A 363 -33.30 -12.88 -17.06
N GLN A 364 -32.49 -12.00 -17.66
CA GLN A 364 -31.68 -11.04 -16.90
C GLN A 364 -32.55 -10.01 -16.17
N ILE A 365 -33.60 -9.49 -16.81
CA ILE A 365 -34.56 -8.57 -16.18
C ILE A 365 -35.31 -9.26 -15.05
N ASP A 366 -35.85 -10.46 -15.33
CA ASP A 366 -36.59 -11.27 -14.37
C ASP A 366 -35.73 -11.55 -13.15
N ARG A 367 -34.44 -11.87 -13.34
CA ARG A 367 -33.50 -12.06 -12.25
C ARG A 367 -33.35 -10.81 -11.38
N VAL A 368 -33.22 -9.61 -11.95
CA VAL A 368 -33.08 -8.39 -11.15
C VAL A 368 -34.34 -8.14 -10.31
N LEU A 369 -35.52 -8.39 -10.88
CA LEU A 369 -36.80 -8.27 -10.18
C LEU A 369 -36.94 -9.31 -9.06
N GLU A 370 -36.61 -10.57 -9.33
CA GLU A 370 -36.64 -11.68 -8.35
C GLU A 370 -35.62 -11.50 -7.22
N ASP A 371 -34.40 -11.08 -7.54
CA ASP A 371 -33.37 -10.80 -6.55
C ASP A 371 -33.80 -9.62 -5.67
N GLY A 372 -34.44 -8.60 -6.26
CA GLY A 372 -35.04 -7.48 -5.55
C GLY A 372 -36.15 -7.90 -4.58
N SER A 373 -37.04 -8.82 -4.98
CA SER A 373 -38.14 -9.29 -4.11
C SER A 373 -37.67 -10.24 -3.01
N ALA A 374 -36.55 -10.94 -3.23
CA ALA A 374 -35.92 -11.75 -2.19
C ALA A 374 -35.27 -10.87 -1.08
N LEU A 375 -34.69 -9.73 -1.47
CA LEU A 375 -34.06 -8.80 -0.53
C LEU A 375 -35.08 -7.89 0.17
N VAL A 376 -36.05 -7.36 -0.59
CA VAL A 376 -37.13 -6.50 -0.10
C VAL A 376 -38.48 -7.13 -0.45
N VAL A 377 -39.08 -7.81 0.53
CA VAL A 377 -40.23 -8.70 0.34
C VAL A 377 -41.54 -7.91 0.27
N PRO A 378 -42.29 -7.95 -0.84
CA PRO A 378 -43.61 -7.30 -0.93
C PRO A 378 -44.62 -7.89 0.05
N THR A 379 -45.50 -7.06 0.63
CA THR A 379 -46.49 -7.52 1.64
C THR A 379 -47.38 -8.65 1.11
N ALA A 380 -47.70 -8.63 -0.18
CA ALA A 380 -48.52 -9.66 -0.85
C ALA A 380 -47.82 -11.03 -0.98
N GLU A 381 -46.49 -11.07 -0.94
CA GLU A 381 -45.68 -12.29 -1.07
C GLU A 381 -45.22 -12.86 0.27
N VAL A 382 -45.70 -12.28 1.38
CA VAL A 382 -45.29 -12.66 2.73
C VAL A 382 -45.93 -13.99 3.13
N ASP A 383 -45.29 -15.10 2.77
CA ASP A 383 -45.50 -16.41 3.38
C ASP A 383 -44.49 -16.61 4.53
N ALA A 384 -45.00 -16.85 5.74
CA ALA A 384 -44.20 -17.06 6.95
C ALA A 384 -43.28 -18.29 6.85
N ALA A 385 -43.82 -19.38 6.31
CA ALA A 385 -43.16 -20.67 6.28
C ALA A 385 -42.04 -20.68 5.23
N ILE A 386 -42.33 -20.18 4.03
CA ILE A 386 -41.35 -20.09 2.93
C ILE A 386 -40.18 -19.17 3.32
N ARG A 387 -40.45 -18.04 3.97
CA ARG A 387 -39.40 -17.11 4.44
C ARG A 387 -38.54 -17.71 5.56
N GLN A 388 -39.12 -18.50 6.46
CA GLN A 388 -38.37 -19.15 7.52
C GLN A 388 -37.46 -20.23 6.94
N GLN A 389 -37.98 -21.08 6.04
CA GLN A 389 -37.19 -22.11 5.35
C GLN A 389 -36.01 -21.52 4.57
N TRP A 390 -36.23 -20.41 3.86
CA TRP A 390 -35.15 -19.74 3.14
C TRP A 390 -34.06 -19.18 4.08
N ARG A 391 -34.45 -18.61 5.23
CA ARG A 391 -33.50 -18.15 6.25
C ARG A 391 -32.74 -19.29 6.92
N ASP A 392 -33.43 -20.36 7.28
CA ASP A 392 -32.80 -21.55 7.87
C ASP A 392 -31.77 -22.16 6.89
N ALA A 393 -32.06 -22.12 5.59
CA ALA A 393 -31.11 -22.54 4.55
C ALA A 393 -29.89 -21.61 4.43
N LEU A 394 -30.06 -20.30 4.65
CA LEU A 394 -28.93 -19.35 4.71
C LEU A 394 -28.06 -19.58 5.94
N ASP A 395 -28.68 -19.71 7.11
CA ASP A 395 -27.99 -19.95 8.38
C ASP A 395 -27.21 -21.28 8.33
N ALA A 396 -27.79 -22.33 7.75
CA ALA A 396 -27.12 -23.61 7.54
C ALA A 396 -25.86 -23.52 6.64
N LEU A 397 -25.81 -22.52 5.76
CA LEU A 397 -24.67 -22.22 4.89
C LEU A 397 -23.74 -21.14 5.45
N GLY A 398 -24.02 -20.60 6.65
CA GLY A 398 -23.26 -19.51 7.26
C GLY A 398 -23.39 -18.16 6.55
N MET A 399 -24.51 -17.93 5.85
CA MET A 399 -24.76 -16.73 5.06
C MET A 399 -25.79 -15.81 5.72
N THR A 400 -25.72 -14.51 5.44
CA THR A 400 -26.71 -13.53 5.93
C THR A 400 -27.38 -12.79 4.77
N VAL A 401 -28.62 -12.35 4.97
CA VAL A 401 -29.35 -11.52 3.98
C VAL A 401 -28.61 -10.22 3.68
N LEU A 402 -27.98 -9.61 4.68
CA LEU A 402 -27.15 -8.40 4.49
C LEU A 402 -25.94 -8.68 3.58
N GLY A 403 -25.24 -9.80 3.78
CA GLY A 403 -24.14 -10.22 2.90
C GLY A 403 -24.60 -10.50 1.47
N LEU A 404 -25.83 -10.98 1.30
CA LEU A 404 -26.46 -11.15 -0.02
C LEU A 404 -26.89 -9.82 -0.65
N GLY A 405 -27.39 -8.86 0.14
CA GLY A 405 -27.75 -7.52 -0.31
C GLY A 405 -26.54 -6.74 -0.86
N ALA A 406 -25.39 -6.86 -0.20
CA ALA A 406 -24.12 -6.34 -0.71
C ALA A 406 -23.69 -6.99 -2.05
N SER A 407 -24.21 -8.17 -2.36
CA SER A 407 -23.94 -8.92 -3.60
C SER A 407 -25.03 -8.74 -4.67
N PHE A 408 -26.01 -7.83 -4.45
CA PHE A 408 -26.99 -7.47 -5.46
C PHE A 408 -26.30 -6.69 -6.58
N VAL A 409 -25.90 -7.41 -7.63
CA VAL A 409 -25.23 -6.85 -8.81
C VAL A 409 -26.18 -6.98 -10.00
N PRO A 410 -26.87 -5.91 -10.41
CA PRO A 410 -27.83 -5.98 -11.51
C PRO A 410 -27.19 -6.29 -12.87
N GLY A 411 -25.86 -6.13 -13.02
CA GLY A 411 -25.12 -6.25 -14.28
C GLY A 411 -24.07 -7.36 -14.28
N ILE A 412 -24.48 -8.59 -14.57
CA ILE A 412 -23.58 -9.78 -14.59
C ILE A 412 -22.57 -9.72 -15.76
N GLY A 413 -22.90 -8.98 -16.82
CA GLY A 413 -22.09 -8.93 -18.04
C GLY A 413 -20.71 -8.26 -17.87
N GLU A 414 -20.60 -7.27 -16.96
CA GLU A 414 -19.34 -6.55 -16.73
C GLU A 414 -18.24 -7.48 -16.20
N VAL A 415 -18.62 -8.40 -15.31
CA VAL A 415 -17.73 -9.41 -14.72
C VAL A 415 -17.19 -10.36 -15.78
N MET A 416 -18.02 -10.73 -16.76
CA MET A 416 -17.63 -11.69 -17.81
C MET A 416 -16.62 -11.09 -18.78
N LEU A 417 -16.85 -9.86 -19.24
CA LEU A 417 -15.89 -9.15 -20.07
C LEU A 417 -14.58 -8.88 -19.31
N ALA A 418 -14.67 -8.41 -18.06
CA ALA A 418 -13.50 -8.18 -17.21
C ALA A 418 -12.67 -9.45 -17.03
N SER A 419 -13.31 -10.59 -16.75
CA SER A 419 -12.63 -11.88 -16.60
C SER A 419 -11.91 -12.31 -17.89
N THR A 420 -12.57 -12.15 -19.05
CA THR A 420 -11.99 -12.47 -20.36
C THR A 420 -10.75 -11.61 -20.64
N ILE A 421 -10.84 -10.31 -20.35
CA ILE A 421 -9.72 -9.37 -20.50
C ILE A 421 -8.58 -9.76 -19.55
N THR A 422 -8.86 -9.96 -18.26
CA THR A 422 -7.86 -10.31 -17.25
C THR A 422 -7.17 -11.64 -17.54
N GLN A 423 -7.92 -12.66 -17.97
CA GLN A 423 -7.35 -13.96 -18.37
C GLN A 423 -6.42 -13.82 -19.58
N THR A 424 -6.85 -13.06 -20.59
CA THR A 424 -6.04 -12.83 -21.81
C THR A 424 -4.75 -12.09 -21.48
N LEU A 425 -4.85 -11.03 -20.67
CA LEU A 425 -3.72 -10.20 -20.30
C LEU A 425 -2.76 -10.92 -19.33
N GLY A 426 -3.28 -11.76 -18.43
CA GLY A 426 -2.48 -12.46 -17.39
C GLY A 426 -1.42 -13.43 -17.93
N GLU A 427 -1.41 -13.72 -19.22
CA GLU A 427 -0.34 -14.48 -19.88
C GLU A 427 0.93 -13.63 -20.10
N VAL A 428 0.76 -12.34 -20.44
CA VAL A 428 1.85 -11.40 -20.78
C VAL A 428 2.16 -10.45 -19.62
N TYR A 429 1.14 -10.09 -18.86
CA TYR A 429 1.16 -9.06 -17.84
C TYR A 429 0.96 -9.66 -16.44
N GLU A 430 1.59 -9.07 -15.44
CA GLU A 430 1.51 -9.46 -14.05
C GLU A 430 0.51 -8.59 -13.28
N SER A 431 -0.27 -9.20 -12.38
CA SER A 431 -1.22 -8.50 -11.49
C SER A 431 -2.21 -7.56 -12.20
N VAL A 432 -2.73 -7.99 -13.35
CA VAL A 432 -3.75 -7.26 -14.15
C VAL A 432 -5.01 -6.93 -13.32
N GLN A 433 -5.28 -7.71 -12.27
CA GLN A 433 -6.38 -7.51 -11.33
C GLN A 433 -6.27 -6.18 -10.58
N ASP A 434 -5.05 -5.67 -10.35
CA ASP A 434 -4.83 -4.43 -9.60
C ASP A 434 -5.01 -3.19 -10.50
N TRP A 435 -5.08 -3.39 -11.81
CA TRP A 435 -5.20 -2.29 -12.77
C TRP A 435 -6.62 -1.74 -12.80
N THR A 436 -6.71 -0.44 -13.04
CA THR A 436 -7.97 0.23 -13.36
C THR A 436 -8.56 -0.32 -14.67
N HIS A 437 -9.88 -0.15 -14.85
CA HIS A 437 -10.56 -0.57 -16.07
C HIS A 437 -9.93 0.03 -17.35
N GLY A 438 -9.56 1.32 -17.30
CA GLY A 438 -8.91 2.01 -18.42
C GLY A 438 -7.55 1.44 -18.78
N GLN A 439 -6.72 1.08 -17.79
CA GLN A 439 -5.41 0.46 -18.00
C GLN A 439 -5.53 -0.93 -18.65
N ARG A 440 -6.50 -1.75 -18.21
CA ARG A 440 -6.77 -3.08 -18.81
C ARG A 440 -7.14 -2.96 -20.29
N LEU A 441 -7.98 -1.98 -20.64
CA LEU A 441 -8.35 -1.74 -22.04
C LEU A 441 -7.16 -1.23 -22.89
N GLN A 442 -6.31 -0.36 -22.33
CA GLN A 442 -5.09 0.10 -23.01
C GLN A 442 -4.14 -1.06 -23.32
N ALA A 443 -3.86 -1.92 -22.33
CA ALA A 443 -3.01 -3.09 -22.51
C ALA A 443 -3.60 -4.10 -23.50
N LEU A 444 -4.92 -4.33 -23.46
CA LEU A 444 -5.59 -5.23 -24.41
C LEU A 444 -5.47 -4.71 -25.84
N ASN A 445 -5.73 -3.41 -26.07
CA ASN A 445 -5.61 -2.82 -27.39
C ASN A 445 -4.16 -2.90 -27.92
N HIS A 446 -3.17 -2.69 -27.05
CA HIS A 446 -1.76 -2.83 -27.40
C HIS A 446 -1.42 -4.28 -27.77
N LEU A 447 -1.78 -5.26 -26.93
CA LEU A 447 -1.58 -6.69 -27.18
C LEU A 447 -2.19 -7.15 -28.51
N LEU A 448 -3.43 -6.73 -28.79
CA LEU A 448 -4.11 -7.04 -30.05
C LEU A 448 -3.44 -6.37 -31.26
N GLY A 449 -2.91 -5.16 -31.09
CA GLY A 449 -2.12 -4.47 -32.11
C GLY A 449 -0.86 -5.24 -32.47
N VAL A 450 -0.08 -5.65 -31.46
CA VAL A 450 1.14 -6.45 -31.63
C VAL A 450 0.82 -7.81 -32.28
N ALA A 451 -0.24 -8.49 -31.82
CA ALA A 451 -0.68 -9.76 -32.41
C ALA A 451 -1.11 -9.61 -33.89
N GLY A 452 -1.84 -8.55 -34.22
CA GLY A 452 -2.22 -8.24 -35.61
C GLY A 452 -1.02 -8.00 -36.52
N SER A 453 -0.03 -7.24 -36.04
CA SER A 453 1.22 -6.97 -36.78
C SER A 453 2.06 -8.24 -37.00
N LEU A 454 2.20 -9.09 -35.99
CA LEU A 454 2.91 -10.38 -36.10
C LEU A 454 2.25 -11.32 -37.10
N ALA A 455 0.94 -11.47 -37.01
CA ALA A 455 0.18 -12.33 -37.92
C ALA A 455 0.23 -11.85 -39.38
N ALA A 456 0.43 -10.54 -39.62
CA ALA A 456 0.60 -9.96 -40.96
C ALA A 456 2.03 -10.12 -41.53
N GLY A 457 2.95 -10.75 -40.79
CA GLY A 457 4.34 -10.95 -41.20
C GLY A 457 5.21 -9.69 -41.14
N ALA A 458 4.77 -8.65 -40.42
CA ALA A 458 5.47 -7.36 -40.36
C ALA A 458 6.72 -7.36 -39.45
N VAL A 459 6.93 -8.41 -38.65
CA VAL A 459 8.11 -8.53 -37.78
C VAL A 459 9.09 -9.55 -38.37
N LEU A 460 9.89 -9.10 -39.35
CA LEU A 460 11.06 -9.84 -39.83
C LEU A 460 12.32 -9.00 -39.63
N GLY A 461 13.14 -9.39 -38.65
CA GLY A 461 14.59 -9.13 -38.59
C GLY A 461 15.04 -7.76 -38.04
N ALA A 462 16.18 -7.79 -37.35
CA ALA A 462 16.85 -6.68 -36.65
C ALA A 462 17.34 -5.51 -37.53
N GLY A 463 16.67 -5.17 -38.63
CA GLY A 463 17.11 -4.14 -39.57
C GLY A 463 16.04 -3.38 -40.33
N ALA A 464 14.75 -3.65 -40.13
CA ALA A 464 13.67 -2.92 -40.81
C ALA A 464 12.67 -2.37 -39.78
N GLY A 465 12.60 -1.04 -39.64
CA GLY A 465 11.61 -0.34 -38.83
C GLY A 465 10.19 -0.42 -39.39
N ALA A 466 9.67 -1.63 -39.56
CA ALA A 466 8.38 -1.88 -40.18
C ALA A 466 7.25 -1.81 -39.13
N LEU A 467 6.72 -0.59 -38.97
CA LEU A 467 5.32 -0.28 -38.67
C LEU A 467 4.56 -1.36 -37.86
N VAL A 468 4.73 -1.38 -36.54
CA VAL A 468 3.54 -1.52 -35.69
C VAL A 468 2.61 -0.41 -36.17
N ALA A 469 1.53 -0.78 -36.87
CA ALA A 469 0.68 0.14 -37.58
C ALA A 469 -0.03 1.05 -36.58
N ALA A 470 0.66 2.08 -36.07
CA ALA A 470 0.15 3.11 -35.16
C ALA A 470 -0.94 2.61 -34.20
N ALA A 471 -0.78 1.39 -33.64
CA ALA A 471 -1.57 0.96 -32.51
C ALA A 471 -1.16 1.94 -31.43
N GLN A 472 -2.07 2.85 -31.06
CA GLN A 472 -1.80 3.99 -30.19
C GLN A 472 -0.86 3.55 -29.07
N ARG A 473 0.42 3.93 -29.18
CA ARG A 473 1.41 3.56 -28.17
C ARG A 473 0.88 4.05 -26.84
N SER A 474 0.69 3.13 -25.92
CA SER A 474 0.13 3.43 -24.62
C SER A 474 1.29 3.78 -23.73
N GLY A 475 1.35 5.04 -23.27
CA GLY A 475 2.34 5.45 -22.28
C GLY A 475 2.28 4.62 -20.99
N PHE A 476 1.13 4.01 -20.69
CA PHE A 476 0.98 3.04 -19.61
C PHE A 476 1.73 1.73 -19.92
N VAL A 477 1.55 1.14 -21.11
CA VAL A 477 2.23 -0.11 -21.48
C VAL A 477 3.75 0.10 -21.61
N ASP A 478 4.15 1.24 -22.18
CA ASP A 478 5.56 1.63 -22.32
C ASP A 478 6.25 1.89 -20.97
N ALA A 479 5.50 2.06 -19.88
CA ALA A 479 6.04 2.25 -18.53
C ALA A 479 6.14 0.94 -17.72
N LEU A 480 5.70 -0.19 -18.28
CA LEU A 480 5.75 -1.48 -17.58
C LEU A 480 7.18 -2.03 -17.52
N LEU A 481 7.47 -2.75 -16.44
CA LEU A 481 8.78 -3.35 -16.17
C LEU A 481 8.72 -4.87 -16.36
N PRO A 482 9.71 -5.48 -17.02
CA PRO A 482 9.80 -6.93 -17.09
C PRO A 482 10.16 -7.51 -15.72
N VAL A 483 9.37 -8.46 -15.25
CA VAL A 483 9.56 -9.17 -13.97
C VAL A 483 9.49 -10.67 -14.17
N VAL A 484 10.12 -11.42 -13.26
CA VAL A 484 10.05 -12.88 -13.24
C VAL A 484 8.95 -13.30 -12.27
N HIS A 485 7.88 -13.88 -12.79
CA HIS A 485 6.86 -14.57 -11.99
C HIS A 485 7.27 -16.04 -11.80
N GLY A 486 6.78 -16.68 -10.73
CA GLY A 486 7.16 -18.03 -10.31
C GLY A 486 7.36 -19.03 -11.46
N LEU A 487 8.36 -19.93 -11.32
CA LEU A 487 8.87 -20.85 -12.35
C LEU A 487 9.69 -20.21 -13.49
N GLY A 488 10.16 -18.97 -13.34
CA GLY A 488 11.10 -18.35 -14.28
C GLY A 488 10.44 -17.72 -15.53
N ARG A 489 9.13 -17.50 -15.51
CA ARG A 489 8.41 -16.87 -16.64
C ARG A 489 8.47 -15.35 -16.54
N TYR A 490 8.84 -14.68 -17.62
CA TYR A 490 8.82 -13.23 -17.69
C TYR A 490 7.41 -12.69 -17.97
N ARG A 491 7.04 -11.62 -17.28
CA ARG A 491 5.81 -10.86 -17.48
C ARG A 491 6.08 -9.37 -17.32
N LEU A 492 5.21 -8.52 -17.84
CA LEU A 492 5.27 -7.07 -17.63
C LEU A 492 4.44 -6.66 -16.41
N TRP A 493 5.04 -5.93 -15.48
CA TRP A 493 4.41 -5.45 -14.26
C TRP A 493 4.39 -3.92 -14.22
N HIS A 494 3.31 -3.37 -13.66
CA HIS A 494 3.16 -1.93 -13.45
C HIS A 494 3.75 -1.56 -12.08
N LEU A 495 4.71 -0.62 -12.05
CA LEU A 495 5.35 -0.14 -10.82
C LEU A 495 4.39 0.76 -10.00
N ASP A 496 3.31 0.16 -9.52
CA ASP A 496 2.32 0.78 -8.65
C ASP A 496 2.23 -0.04 -7.35
N LEU A 497 2.49 0.65 -6.23
CA LEU A 497 2.58 0.02 -4.93
C LEU A 497 1.28 0.11 -4.13
N SER A 498 0.23 0.75 -4.66
CA SER A 498 -1.04 0.94 -3.94
C SER A 498 -1.64 -0.38 -3.39
N ALA A 499 -1.50 -1.48 -4.14
CA ALA A 499 -1.95 -2.82 -3.73
C ALA A 499 -1.11 -3.48 -2.61
N TYR A 500 0.04 -2.89 -2.27
CA TYR A 500 0.97 -3.34 -1.23
C TYR A 500 0.93 -2.44 0.02
N GLN A 501 0.20 -1.32 -0.03
CA GLN A 501 0.09 -0.39 1.09
C GLN A 501 -0.91 -0.89 2.13
N PHE A 502 -0.49 -0.83 3.40
CA PHE A 502 -1.31 -1.16 4.56
C PHE A 502 -1.66 0.12 5.33
N ALA A 503 -2.94 0.27 5.69
CA ALA A 503 -3.40 1.31 6.61
C ALA A 503 -3.02 0.92 8.04
N ARG A 504 -1.75 1.11 8.40
CA ARG A 504 -1.18 0.77 9.70
C ARG A 504 -0.23 1.89 10.14
N GLN A 505 -0.24 2.25 11.41
CA GLN A 505 0.77 3.10 12.02
C GLN A 505 1.82 2.20 12.69
N LEU A 506 3.10 2.48 12.46
CA LEU A 506 4.18 1.74 13.10
C LEU A 506 4.54 2.37 14.45
N PRO A 507 4.84 1.57 15.48
CA PRO A 507 5.22 2.08 16.79
C PRO A 507 6.58 2.78 16.76
N VAL A 508 6.80 3.67 17.74
CA VAL A 508 8.02 4.50 17.88
C VAL A 508 9.25 3.63 18.18
N ALA A 509 10.40 4.00 17.60
CA ALA A 509 11.82 3.62 17.79
C ALA A 509 12.18 2.20 18.30
N LYS A 510 11.57 1.71 19.37
CA LYS A 510 11.89 0.47 20.10
C LYS A 510 11.78 -0.81 19.25
N PHE A 511 11.02 -0.78 18.16
CA PHE A 511 10.79 -1.93 17.27
C PHE A 511 11.59 -1.86 15.96
N ILE A 512 12.38 -0.80 15.76
CA ILE A 512 13.19 -0.60 14.55
C ILE A 512 14.49 -1.42 14.69
N ARG A 513 14.71 -2.32 13.74
CA ARG A 513 15.94 -3.12 13.61
C ARG A 513 17.08 -2.29 13.01
N SER A 514 18.30 -2.83 13.08
CA SER A 514 19.49 -2.19 12.50
C SER A 514 19.42 -1.97 10.99
N ASP A 515 18.64 -2.79 10.28
CA ASP A 515 18.36 -2.69 8.84
C ASP A 515 17.18 -1.75 8.53
N GLY A 516 16.59 -1.10 9.54
CA GLY A 516 15.49 -0.16 9.41
C GLY A 516 14.09 -0.77 9.26
N LEU A 517 13.96 -2.10 9.33
CA LEU A 517 12.66 -2.77 9.36
C LEU A 517 12.07 -2.75 10.77
N VAL A 518 10.74 -2.68 10.85
CA VAL A 518 10.00 -2.79 12.12
C VAL A 518 9.49 -4.22 12.28
N GLU A 519 9.84 -4.88 13.38
CA GLU A 519 9.30 -6.20 13.73
C GLU A 519 8.09 -6.05 14.65
N LEU A 520 6.91 -6.46 14.17
CA LEU A 520 5.64 -6.35 14.89
C LEU A 520 4.74 -7.55 14.56
N ASP A 521 4.21 -8.21 15.61
CA ASP A 521 3.34 -9.39 15.51
C ASP A 521 3.95 -10.56 14.71
N GLY A 522 5.28 -10.72 14.76
CA GLY A 522 5.99 -11.74 13.97
C GLY A 522 6.06 -11.45 12.47
N ALA A 523 5.74 -10.22 12.05
CA ALA A 523 5.88 -9.74 10.69
C ALA A 523 6.85 -8.55 10.61
N TYR A 524 7.44 -8.37 9.43
CA TYR A 524 8.36 -7.28 9.14
C TYR A 524 7.68 -6.18 8.32
N TRP A 525 7.93 -4.94 8.70
CA TRP A 525 7.29 -3.76 8.14
C TRP A 525 8.33 -2.73 7.69
N LEU A 526 8.08 -2.12 6.54
CA LEU A 526 8.88 -1.04 5.97
C LEU A 526 8.00 0.20 5.85
N GLU A 527 8.42 1.30 6.47
CA GLU A 527 7.84 2.62 6.21
C GLU A 527 8.66 3.36 5.17
N ARG A 528 7.95 3.90 4.17
CA ARG A 528 8.55 4.68 3.10
C ARG A 528 7.57 5.74 2.62
N GLU A 529 8.04 7.00 2.63
CA GLU A 529 7.28 8.14 2.12
C GLU A 529 5.86 8.22 2.72
N GLY A 530 5.74 7.96 4.03
CA GLY A 530 4.48 7.96 4.76
C GLY A 530 3.57 6.75 4.51
N HIS A 531 4.01 5.77 3.71
CA HIS A 531 3.27 4.54 3.43
C HIS A 531 3.94 3.35 4.11
N VAL A 532 3.12 2.43 4.61
CA VAL A 532 3.58 1.24 5.33
C VAL A 532 3.37 0.00 4.47
N TYR A 533 4.43 -0.80 4.33
CA TYR A 533 4.46 -2.02 3.54
C TYR A 533 4.85 -3.21 4.41
N GLN A 534 4.16 -4.34 4.24
CA GLN A 534 4.61 -5.60 4.82
C GLN A 534 5.68 -6.22 3.91
N VAL A 535 6.78 -6.67 4.51
CA VAL A 535 7.88 -7.33 3.79
C VAL A 535 8.06 -8.76 4.29
N GLU A 536 8.51 -9.63 3.39
CA GLU A 536 8.88 -11.01 3.71
C GLU A 536 10.20 -11.37 3.03
N GLU A 537 10.97 -12.24 3.68
CA GLU A 537 12.18 -12.80 3.11
C GLU A 537 11.85 -14.12 2.41
N ARG A 538 12.18 -14.22 1.11
CA ARG A 538 12.06 -15.47 0.33
C ARG A 538 13.35 -15.68 -0.46
N GLU A 539 13.95 -16.86 -0.32
CA GLU A 539 15.20 -17.23 -1.01
C GLU A 539 16.35 -16.24 -0.76
N GLY A 540 16.46 -15.72 0.48
CA GLY A 540 17.51 -14.77 0.87
C GLY A 540 17.32 -13.35 0.30
N ARG A 541 16.13 -13.02 -0.20
CA ARG A 541 15.78 -11.69 -0.70
C ARG A 541 14.49 -11.19 -0.09
N TRP A 542 14.52 -9.94 0.37
CA TRP A 542 13.33 -9.23 0.85
C TRP A 542 12.41 -8.86 -0.31
N ARG A 543 11.10 -8.96 -0.09
CA ARG A 543 10.07 -8.64 -1.09
C ARG A 543 8.88 -7.98 -0.40
N LEU A 544 8.17 -7.11 -1.12
CA LEU A 544 6.88 -6.60 -0.65
C LEU A 544 5.82 -7.70 -0.72
N ARG A 545 4.91 -7.70 0.26
CA ARG A 545 3.74 -8.58 0.27
C ARG A 545 2.49 -7.81 -0.13
N HIS A 546 1.72 -8.38 -1.05
CA HIS A 546 0.45 -7.80 -1.48
C HIS A 546 -0.58 -7.89 -0.35
N ARG A 547 -1.42 -6.85 -0.19
CA ARG A 547 -2.42 -6.75 0.90
C ARG A 547 -3.43 -7.90 0.92
N GLU A 548 -4.04 -8.19 -0.23
CA GLU A 548 -5.14 -9.16 -0.34
C GLU A 548 -4.73 -10.52 -0.94
N ARG A 549 -3.73 -10.56 -1.83
CA ARG A 549 -3.39 -11.75 -2.64
C ARG A 549 -2.04 -12.33 -2.25
N ALA A 550 -2.04 -13.36 -1.41
CA ALA A 550 -0.80 -13.99 -0.92
C ALA A 550 0.11 -14.59 -2.02
N GLN A 551 -0.47 -14.94 -3.19
CA GLN A 551 0.27 -15.50 -4.34
C GLN A 551 0.60 -14.44 -5.41
N ALA A 552 0.31 -13.15 -5.17
CA ALA A 552 0.69 -12.09 -6.09
C ALA A 552 2.21 -11.98 -6.19
N TYR A 553 2.70 -11.42 -7.31
CA TYR A 553 4.09 -11.01 -7.42
C TYR A 553 4.47 -10.08 -6.25
N GLY A 554 5.53 -10.44 -5.54
CA GLY A 554 6.14 -9.60 -4.52
C GLY A 554 7.38 -8.92 -5.10
N PRO A 555 7.35 -7.61 -5.41
CA PRO A 555 8.50 -6.91 -5.96
C PRO A 555 9.67 -7.01 -4.97
N PRO A 556 10.86 -7.44 -5.43
CA PRO A 556 12.00 -7.58 -4.55
C PRO A 556 12.49 -6.21 -4.10
N LEU A 557 13.12 -6.21 -2.94
CA LEU A 557 13.74 -5.04 -2.35
C LEU A 557 15.25 -5.22 -2.35
N GLU A 558 15.95 -4.16 -2.71
CA GLU A 558 17.38 -4.00 -2.52
C GLU A 558 17.64 -3.21 -1.24
N THR A 559 18.71 -3.58 -0.53
CA THR A 559 19.11 -2.89 0.70
C THR A 559 20.62 -2.77 0.80
N ASN A 560 21.09 -1.66 1.37
CA ASN A 560 22.49 -1.50 1.77
C ASN A 560 22.80 -2.14 3.13
N GLY A 561 21.82 -2.82 3.75
CA GLY A 561 21.93 -3.44 5.07
C GLY A 561 21.75 -2.47 6.25
N GLU A 562 21.55 -1.18 5.96
CA GLU A 562 21.56 -0.10 6.96
C GLU A 562 20.35 0.84 6.85
N GLY A 563 19.21 0.35 6.35
CA GLY A 563 17.97 1.12 6.26
C GLY A 563 17.65 1.71 4.89
N ALA A 564 18.58 1.68 3.92
CA ALA A 564 18.29 2.19 2.58
C ALA A 564 17.60 1.10 1.74
N TRP A 565 16.27 1.11 1.69
CA TRP A 565 15.46 0.14 0.95
C TRP A 565 14.95 0.70 -0.39
N ARG A 566 15.17 -0.05 -1.48
CA ARG A 566 14.81 0.35 -2.84
C ARG A 566 14.13 -0.74 -3.65
N LEU A 567 13.35 -0.32 -4.64
CA LEU A 567 12.79 -1.22 -5.64
C LEU A 567 13.71 -1.29 -6.87
N PRO A 568 13.82 -2.45 -7.55
CA PRO A 568 14.65 -2.62 -8.75
C PRO A 568 14.31 -1.69 -9.92
N GLY A 569 13.10 -1.12 -9.93
CA GLY A 569 12.63 -0.20 -10.97
C GLY A 569 12.99 1.27 -10.75
N GLU A 570 13.65 1.59 -9.64
CA GLU A 570 14.08 2.95 -9.34
C GLU A 570 15.41 3.25 -10.03
N ASP A 571 15.54 4.47 -10.57
CA ASP A 571 16.79 4.95 -11.18
C ASP A 571 17.38 6.11 -10.37
N PRO A 572 18.27 5.83 -9.40
CA PRO A 572 18.93 6.88 -8.63
C PRO A 572 19.76 7.84 -9.46
N ALA A 573 20.16 7.48 -10.70
CA ALA A 573 20.90 8.39 -11.56
C ALA A 573 20.04 9.59 -11.99
N GLN A 574 18.71 9.46 -11.98
CA GLN A 574 17.77 10.51 -12.34
C GLN A 574 17.32 11.36 -11.15
N TRP A 575 17.71 11.01 -9.92
CA TRP A 575 17.30 11.76 -8.73
C TRP A 575 18.02 13.11 -8.67
N ALA A 576 17.26 14.21 -8.60
CA ALA A 576 17.80 15.56 -8.49
C ALA A 576 17.77 16.12 -7.05
N ASP A 577 16.83 15.66 -6.23
CA ASP A 577 16.63 16.18 -4.89
C ASP A 577 17.55 15.51 -3.85
N LYS A 578 18.44 16.31 -3.25
CA LYS A 578 19.34 15.84 -2.18
C LYS A 578 18.60 15.46 -0.90
N ARG A 579 17.48 16.11 -0.57
CA ARG A 579 16.68 15.78 0.62
C ARG A 579 16.00 14.43 0.44
N LEU A 580 15.47 14.15 -0.75
CA LEU A 580 15.00 12.82 -1.11
C LEU A 580 16.13 11.80 -0.93
N MET A 581 17.31 12.03 -1.53
CA MET A 581 18.44 11.11 -1.41
C MET A 581 18.89 10.88 0.04
N LEU A 582 18.85 11.91 0.89
CA LEU A 582 19.10 11.80 2.33
C LEU A 582 18.05 10.91 3.01
N ARG A 583 16.75 11.21 2.85
CA ARG A 583 15.64 10.43 3.43
C ARG A 583 15.64 8.96 2.99
N ARG A 584 16.10 8.69 1.76
CA ARG A 584 16.23 7.33 1.21
C ARG A 584 17.40 6.53 1.80
N MET A 585 18.27 7.12 2.61
CA MET A 585 19.35 6.40 3.30
C MET A 585 18.88 5.56 4.49
N GLY A 586 17.65 5.77 4.97
CA GLY A 586 17.03 4.95 6.00
C GLY A 586 16.42 5.74 7.16
N PRO A 587 15.94 5.05 8.21
CA PRO A 587 15.15 5.66 9.28
C PRO A 587 15.84 6.79 10.03
N LEU A 588 17.17 6.76 10.17
CA LEU A 588 17.95 7.83 10.81
C LEU A 588 17.80 9.19 10.10
N ALA A 589 17.47 9.18 8.82
CA ALA A 589 17.25 10.40 8.03
C ALA A 589 15.77 10.82 7.96
N GLN A 590 14.86 10.07 8.59
CA GLN A 590 13.43 10.37 8.60
C GLN A 590 13.04 11.18 9.84
N GLY A 591 11.94 11.92 9.77
CA GLY A 591 11.40 12.70 10.90
C GLY A 591 12.13 14.02 11.22
N LEU A 592 13.20 14.36 10.48
CA LEU A 592 13.84 15.67 10.58
C LEU A 592 13.03 16.75 9.84
N SER A 593 13.04 17.98 10.36
CA SER A 593 12.47 19.13 9.65
C SER A 593 13.33 19.49 8.43
N GLU A 594 12.74 20.13 7.40
CA GLU A 594 13.49 20.53 6.20
C GLU A 594 14.71 21.41 6.52
N ALA A 595 14.60 22.28 7.54
CA ALA A 595 15.71 23.10 8.00
C ALA A 595 16.86 22.26 8.58
N ARG A 596 16.55 21.19 9.34
CA ARG A 596 17.56 20.25 9.87
C ARG A 596 18.16 19.40 8.75
N GLU A 597 17.37 19.00 7.77
CA GLU A 597 17.87 18.28 6.59
C GLU A 597 18.89 19.12 5.81
N ASP A 598 18.59 20.41 5.58
CA ASP A 598 19.53 21.33 4.94
C ASP A 598 20.82 21.51 5.73
N GLN A 599 20.72 21.59 7.08
CA GLN A 599 21.89 21.63 7.95
C GLN A 599 22.74 20.36 7.81
N VAL A 600 22.14 19.16 7.85
CA VAL A 600 22.86 17.88 7.66
C VAL A 600 23.52 17.83 6.27
N LEU A 601 22.78 18.19 5.21
CA LEU A 601 23.31 18.25 3.84
C LEU A 601 24.50 19.22 3.75
N SER A 602 24.40 20.36 4.43
CA SER A 602 25.48 21.34 4.50
C SER A 602 26.67 20.82 5.31
N ILE A 603 26.49 20.08 6.40
CA ILE A 603 27.59 19.57 7.23
C ILE A 603 28.34 18.45 6.51
N VAL A 604 27.64 17.53 5.86
CA VAL A 604 28.23 16.40 5.14
C VAL A 604 28.82 16.85 3.80
N ASN A 605 28.17 17.81 3.12
CA ASN A 605 28.63 18.47 1.90
C ASN A 605 29.00 17.53 0.76
N TYR A 606 28.10 16.60 0.50
CA TYR A 606 28.10 15.87 -0.75
C TYR A 606 27.46 16.69 -1.87
N ASP A 607 28.10 16.67 -3.03
CA ASP A 607 27.47 17.10 -4.27
C ASP A 607 26.38 16.10 -4.70
N GLU A 608 25.59 16.46 -5.71
CA GLU A 608 24.53 15.56 -6.19
C GLU A 608 25.08 14.25 -6.75
N ALA A 609 26.24 14.27 -7.40
CA ALA A 609 26.82 13.08 -8.02
C ALA A 609 27.27 12.07 -6.95
N GLN A 610 27.82 12.54 -5.84
CA GLN A 610 28.19 11.74 -4.68
C GLN A 610 26.97 11.11 -4.02
N TRP A 611 25.89 11.87 -3.85
CA TRP A 611 24.62 11.31 -3.35
C TRP A 611 24.06 10.23 -4.27
N ARG A 612 24.04 10.47 -5.59
CA ARG A 612 23.64 9.45 -6.58
C ARG A 612 24.54 8.23 -6.51
N GLN A 613 25.85 8.40 -6.37
CA GLN A 613 26.81 7.30 -6.30
C GLN A 613 26.59 6.40 -5.08
N LEU A 614 26.29 6.98 -3.91
CA LEU A 614 25.97 6.20 -2.69
C LEU A 614 24.81 5.25 -2.95
N HIS A 615 23.76 5.76 -3.58
CA HIS A 615 22.59 4.96 -3.95
C HIS A 615 22.95 3.96 -5.05
N LEU A 616 23.47 4.40 -6.20
CA LEU A 616 23.77 3.53 -7.35
C LEU A 616 24.64 2.32 -6.99
N GLU A 617 25.64 2.52 -6.13
CA GLU A 617 26.54 1.44 -5.68
C GLU A 617 26.03 0.70 -4.44
N ASN A 618 24.84 1.02 -3.95
CA ASN A 618 24.21 0.44 -2.76
C ASN A 618 25.16 0.45 -1.54
N ARG A 619 25.89 1.56 -1.34
CA ARG A 619 26.90 1.67 -0.29
C ARG A 619 26.23 1.79 1.10
N PRO A 620 26.87 1.22 2.15
CA PRO A 620 26.47 1.52 3.53
C PRO A 620 26.59 3.02 3.81
N MET A 621 25.86 3.50 4.81
CA MET A 621 25.85 4.92 5.17
C MET A 621 27.27 5.34 5.61
N PRO A 622 27.89 6.36 4.97
CA PRO A 622 29.20 6.84 5.39
C PRO A 622 29.19 7.24 6.87
N VAL A 623 30.23 6.84 7.61
CA VAL A 623 30.28 6.99 9.07
C VAL A 623 30.02 8.42 9.55
N HIS A 624 30.49 9.43 8.82
CA HIS A 624 30.27 10.83 9.18
C HIS A 624 28.82 11.26 8.95
N LEU A 625 28.18 10.83 7.85
CA LEU A 625 26.76 11.07 7.61
C LEU A 625 25.90 10.42 8.71
N ARG A 626 26.20 9.16 9.03
CA ARG A 626 25.53 8.43 10.12
C ARG A 626 25.66 9.16 11.45
N ASN A 627 26.88 9.50 11.83
CA ASN A 627 27.15 10.16 13.11
C ASN A 627 26.46 11.52 13.20
N THR A 628 26.47 12.32 12.11
CA THR A 628 25.74 13.58 12.06
C THR A 628 24.23 13.37 12.18
N LEU A 629 23.65 12.41 11.47
CA LEU A 629 22.21 12.11 11.59
C LEU A 629 21.81 11.70 13.00
N GLU A 630 22.60 10.85 13.66
CA GLU A 630 22.34 10.43 15.04
C GLU A 630 22.40 11.62 16.02
N HIS A 631 23.38 12.51 15.90
CA HIS A 631 23.44 13.73 16.70
C HIS A 631 22.21 14.62 16.50
N PHE A 632 21.77 14.78 15.24
CA PHE A 632 20.58 15.55 14.92
C PHE A 632 19.28 14.93 15.46
N GLN A 633 19.18 13.58 15.44
CA GLN A 633 18.07 12.85 16.02
C GLN A 633 18.06 12.96 17.56
N ASN A 634 19.22 12.81 18.20
CA ASN A 634 19.35 12.96 19.65
C ASN A 634 18.95 14.38 20.10
N ASP A 635 19.46 15.41 19.43
CA ASP A 635 19.09 16.80 19.72
C ASP A 635 17.60 17.06 19.44
N ALA A 636 17.03 16.47 18.38
CA ALA A 636 15.59 16.58 18.10
C ALA A 636 14.74 15.94 19.20
N ARG A 637 15.10 14.73 19.65
CA ARG A 637 14.44 14.00 20.74
C ARG A 637 14.49 14.78 22.06
N ILE A 638 15.65 15.31 22.42
CA ILE A 638 15.83 16.15 23.62
C ILE A 638 15.01 17.45 23.51
N SER A 639 14.99 18.08 22.34
CA SER A 639 14.24 19.32 22.14
C SER A 639 12.74 19.09 22.20
N ALA A 640 12.23 18.00 21.62
CA ALA A 640 10.83 17.60 21.73
C ALA A 640 10.45 17.34 23.20
N PHE A 641 11.27 16.60 23.95
CA PHE A 641 11.06 16.35 25.37
C PHE A 641 10.91 17.62 26.20
N PHE A 642 11.83 18.58 26.05
CA PHE A 642 11.74 19.83 26.80
C PHE A 642 10.59 20.72 26.31
N ASN A 643 10.32 20.80 25.01
CA ASN A 643 9.17 21.55 24.50
C ASN A 643 7.84 20.99 25.02
N GLU A 644 7.75 19.66 25.21
CA GLU A 644 6.60 19.03 25.84
C GLU A 644 6.55 19.35 27.34
N LEU A 645 7.68 19.36 28.04
CA LEU A 645 7.77 19.68 29.47
C LEU A 645 7.24 21.10 29.80
N GLU A 646 7.41 22.05 28.89
CA GLU A 646 7.00 23.46 29.07
C GLU A 646 5.49 23.59 29.36
N GLY A 647 5.14 23.87 30.61
CA GLY A 647 3.74 24.06 31.05
C GLY A 647 2.98 22.76 31.38
N GLN A 648 3.64 21.60 31.43
CA GLN A 648 3.02 20.36 31.89
C GLN A 648 2.97 20.24 33.43
N THR A 649 1.93 19.58 33.92
CA THR A 649 1.74 19.25 35.36
C THR A 649 1.86 17.75 35.67
N SER A 650 1.95 16.89 34.65
CA SER A 650 2.13 15.43 34.77
C SER A 650 3.21 14.93 33.81
N SER A 651 3.83 13.78 34.10
CA SER A 651 4.85 13.14 33.26
C SER A 651 4.31 12.08 32.29
N ASP A 652 3.00 11.82 32.28
CA ASP A 652 2.40 10.66 31.56
C ASP A 652 2.63 10.68 30.04
N THR A 653 2.81 11.87 29.46
CA THR A 653 3.02 12.07 28.02
C THR A 653 4.49 12.22 27.63
N LEU A 654 5.40 12.33 28.60
CA LEU A 654 6.82 12.58 28.34
C LEU A 654 7.56 11.30 27.92
N ASP A 655 8.67 11.48 27.21
CA ASP A 655 9.63 10.41 26.94
C ASP A 655 10.14 9.80 28.25
N ALA A 656 9.71 8.57 28.53
CA ALA A 656 9.98 7.90 29.80
C ALA A 656 11.48 7.70 30.06
N ASP A 657 12.29 7.45 29.04
CA ASP A 657 13.73 7.22 29.21
C ASP A 657 14.43 8.53 29.61
N LEU A 658 14.12 9.63 28.91
CA LEU A 658 14.71 10.94 29.20
C LEU A 658 14.23 11.48 30.55
N TYR A 659 12.94 11.29 30.87
CA TYR A 659 12.38 11.67 32.17
C TYR A 659 13.09 10.96 33.33
N GLN A 660 13.29 9.64 33.24
CA GLN A 660 14.00 8.87 34.27
C GLN A 660 15.47 9.29 34.40
N TYR A 661 16.15 9.59 33.28
CA TYR A 661 17.51 10.10 33.33
C TYR A 661 17.58 11.45 34.06
N CYS A 662 16.67 12.38 33.74
CA CYS A 662 16.59 13.68 34.41
C CYS A 662 16.40 13.51 35.91
N LEU A 663 15.45 12.68 36.36
CA LEU A 663 15.21 12.42 37.78
C LEU A 663 16.46 11.90 38.51
N ALA A 664 17.23 11.01 37.87
CA ALA A 664 18.43 10.43 38.46
C ALA A 664 19.60 11.43 38.59
N HIS A 665 19.59 12.52 37.83
CA HIS A 665 20.67 13.50 37.76
C HIS A 665 20.27 14.89 38.27
N LEU A 666 19.08 15.06 38.85
CA LEU A 666 18.68 16.30 39.52
C LEU A 666 19.55 16.55 40.75
N ASP A 667 20.08 17.77 40.86
CA ASP A 667 20.74 18.18 42.09
C ASP A 667 19.71 18.25 43.23
N PRO A 668 20.04 17.79 44.45
CA PRO A 668 19.10 17.84 45.58
C PRO A 668 18.69 19.29 45.87
N PRO A 669 17.46 19.54 46.35
CA PRO A 669 17.06 20.88 46.75
C PRO A 669 17.99 21.38 47.87
N GLY A 670 18.32 22.66 47.85
CA GLY A 670 19.07 23.32 48.91
C GLY A 670 18.35 23.22 50.26
N PRO A 671 19.07 23.38 51.38
CA PRO A 671 18.50 23.25 52.71
C PRO A 671 17.39 24.28 53.01
N ASP A 672 17.36 25.40 52.27
CA ASP A 672 16.42 26.51 52.44
C ASP A 672 15.42 26.65 51.27
N ASP A 673 15.44 25.75 50.28
CA ASP A 673 14.58 25.84 49.10
C ASP A 673 13.14 25.38 49.41
N GLU A 674 12.15 26.10 48.88
CA GLU A 674 10.74 25.64 48.93
C GLU A 674 10.56 24.34 48.13
N PRO A 675 9.58 23.48 48.50
CA PRO A 675 9.29 22.27 47.75
C PRO A 675 8.69 22.60 46.36
N THR A 676 9.56 22.79 45.38
CA THR A 676 9.18 22.99 43.97
C THR A 676 8.80 21.65 43.32
N PRO A 677 7.73 21.59 42.50
CA PRO A 677 7.38 20.39 41.74
C PRO A 677 8.55 19.84 40.91
N LEU A 678 8.60 18.51 40.75
CA LEU A 678 9.73 17.85 40.06
C LEU A 678 9.91 18.33 38.61
N LEU A 679 8.82 18.58 37.88
CA LEU A 679 8.88 19.04 36.49
C LEU A 679 9.47 20.44 36.38
N ASP A 680 9.10 21.33 37.31
CA ASP A 680 9.65 22.68 37.39
C ASP A 680 11.15 22.64 37.71
N ARG A 681 11.59 21.74 38.60
CA ARG A 681 13.02 21.54 38.89
C ARG A 681 13.80 21.00 37.69
N ILE A 682 13.21 20.11 36.90
CA ILE A 682 13.80 19.64 35.63
C ILE A 682 13.91 20.79 34.64
N TRP A 683 12.90 21.66 34.57
CA TRP A 683 12.90 22.83 33.71
C TRP A 683 13.96 23.86 34.14
N GLU A 684 14.06 24.16 35.43
CA GLU A 684 15.08 25.06 36.00
C GLU A 684 16.51 24.57 35.72
N GLN A 685 16.76 23.27 35.82
CA GLN A 685 18.05 22.65 35.52
C GLN A 685 18.18 22.20 34.04
N MET A 686 17.24 22.58 33.17
CA MET A 686 17.22 22.19 31.75
C MET A 686 18.56 22.44 31.04
N PRO A 687 19.22 23.61 31.13
CA PRO A 687 20.49 23.85 30.43
C PRO A 687 21.53 22.75 30.69
N ARG A 688 21.92 22.51 31.94
CA ARG A 688 22.81 21.40 32.31
C ARG A 688 22.28 20.02 31.88
N LEU A 689 21.01 19.72 32.17
CA LEU A 689 20.41 18.41 31.88
C LEU A 689 20.39 18.11 30.37
N ARG A 690 20.19 19.13 29.53
CA ARG A 690 20.19 19.01 28.07
C ARG A 690 21.54 18.49 27.54
N TYR A 691 22.65 19.03 28.03
CA TYR A 691 23.99 18.54 27.65
C TYR A 691 24.25 17.13 28.19
N ALA A 692 23.87 16.87 29.45
CA ALA A 692 24.03 15.55 30.06
C ALA A 692 23.21 14.46 29.31
N LEU A 693 21.98 14.79 28.88
CA LEU A 693 21.14 13.91 28.07
C LEU A 693 21.77 13.64 26.70
N PHE A 694 22.36 14.65 26.05
CA PHE A 694 23.00 14.46 24.75
C PHE A 694 24.18 13.51 24.84
N GLU A 695 25.08 13.70 25.82
CA GLU A 695 26.21 12.80 26.08
C GLU A 695 25.73 11.38 26.43
N HIS A 696 24.64 11.27 27.21
CA HIS A 696 24.04 9.98 27.54
C HIS A 696 23.53 9.24 26.29
N LEU A 697 22.79 9.92 25.41
CA LEU A 697 22.27 9.34 24.17
C LEU A 697 23.38 8.99 23.18
N ASP A 698 24.42 9.83 23.06
CA ASP A 698 25.59 9.52 22.23
C ASP A 698 26.33 8.28 22.76
N ALA A 699 26.50 8.16 24.08
CA ALA A 699 27.12 6.98 24.70
C ALA A 699 26.28 5.71 24.55
N GLN A 700 24.95 5.78 24.71
CA GLN A 700 24.06 4.63 24.52
C GLN A 700 24.07 4.10 23.08
N GLY A 701 24.27 4.97 22.09
CA GLY A 701 24.33 4.58 20.67
C GLY A 701 25.58 3.77 20.31
N GLN A 702 26.60 3.75 21.18
CA GLN A 702 27.90 3.14 20.89
C GLN A 702 27.93 1.67 21.35
N ALA A 703 28.32 0.77 20.44
CA ALA A 703 28.44 -0.67 20.74
C ALA A 703 29.56 -0.94 21.76
N VAL A 704 29.53 -2.12 22.39
CA VAL A 704 30.63 -2.58 23.25
C VAL A 704 31.94 -2.56 22.47
N MET A 705 32.93 -1.84 22.98
CA MET A 705 34.21 -1.66 22.30
C MET A 705 35.01 -2.97 22.23
N ASP A 706 35.29 -3.44 21.02
CA ASP A 706 36.32 -4.44 20.78
C ASP A 706 37.70 -3.92 21.20
N ASP A 707 38.61 -4.81 21.58
CA ASP A 707 39.98 -4.48 21.96
C ASP A 707 40.75 -3.82 20.81
N SER A 708 40.41 -4.12 19.56
CA SER A 708 40.96 -3.45 18.38
C SER A 708 40.58 -1.96 18.35
N VAL A 709 39.32 -1.64 18.65
CA VAL A 709 38.80 -0.27 18.69
C VAL A 709 39.42 0.53 19.84
N LYS A 710 39.52 -0.08 21.03
CA LYS A 710 40.21 0.53 22.19
C LYS A 710 41.64 0.93 21.84
N ARG A 711 42.36 0.12 21.07
CA ARG A 711 43.74 0.41 20.63
C ARG A 711 43.81 1.59 19.69
N VAL A 712 42.89 1.70 18.73
CA VAL A 712 42.81 2.86 17.83
C VAL A 712 42.55 4.13 18.65
N LEU A 713 41.58 4.10 19.57
CA LEU A 713 41.28 5.27 20.41
C LEU A 713 42.41 5.64 21.38
N ARG A 714 43.22 4.68 21.83
CA ARG A 714 44.41 4.95 22.65
C ARG A 714 45.41 5.87 21.94
N ASP A 715 45.69 5.60 20.66
CA ASP A 715 46.68 6.37 19.89
C ASP A 715 46.04 7.61 19.21
N PHE A 716 44.70 7.64 19.10
CA PHE A 716 43.91 8.75 18.52
C PHE A 716 42.74 9.16 19.45
N PRO A 717 43.02 9.75 20.63
CA PRO A 717 42.02 10.00 21.66
C PRO A 717 40.91 10.99 21.28
N GLY A 718 41.10 11.80 20.23
CA GLY A 718 40.07 12.71 19.71
C GLY A 718 39.23 12.15 18.56
N LEU A 719 39.40 10.87 18.22
CA LEU A 719 38.61 10.20 17.18
C LEU A 719 37.30 9.65 17.79
N PRO A 720 36.11 9.92 17.23
CA PRO A 720 34.88 9.35 17.75
C PRO A 720 34.86 7.81 17.62
N GLN A 721 34.23 7.12 18.57
CA GLN A 721 34.24 5.66 18.63
C GLN A 721 33.74 5.01 17.33
N ARG A 722 32.67 5.54 16.71
CA ARG A 722 32.15 4.99 15.45
C ARG A 722 33.14 5.04 14.30
N TYR A 723 33.93 6.11 14.20
CA TYR A 723 34.97 6.19 13.17
C TYR A 723 36.06 5.15 13.42
N ALA A 724 36.44 4.92 14.69
CA ALA A 724 37.38 3.87 15.03
C ALA A 724 36.83 2.47 14.71
N GLN A 725 35.54 2.22 14.98
CA GLN A 725 34.87 0.97 14.62
C GLN A 725 34.88 0.75 13.10
N THR A 726 34.48 1.76 12.31
CA THR A 726 34.50 1.66 10.83
C THR A 726 35.90 1.37 10.29
N LEU A 727 36.95 1.95 10.87
CA LEU A 727 38.34 1.65 10.48
C LEU A 727 38.72 0.20 10.76
N VAL A 728 38.25 -0.37 11.87
CA VAL A 728 38.47 -1.77 12.23
C VAL A 728 37.66 -2.70 11.32
N ASP A 729 36.39 -2.39 11.05
CA ASP A 729 35.51 -3.21 10.20
C ASP A 729 36.01 -3.28 8.75
N GLN A 730 36.64 -2.21 8.27
CA GLN A 730 37.22 -2.14 6.93
C GLN A 730 38.68 -2.62 6.86
N ALA A 731 39.27 -3.01 7.99
CA ALA A 731 40.65 -3.44 8.05
C ALA A 731 40.82 -4.81 7.39
N SER A 732 41.89 -4.95 6.60
CA SER A 732 42.32 -6.25 6.11
C SER A 732 42.70 -7.19 7.26
N HIS A 733 42.61 -8.50 7.04
CA HIS A 733 43.06 -9.50 8.02
C HIS A 733 44.46 -9.24 8.57
N GLN A 734 45.40 -8.77 7.74
CA GLN A 734 46.77 -8.45 8.17
C GLN A 734 46.82 -7.26 9.14
N GLN A 735 45.96 -6.26 8.95
CA GLN A 735 45.88 -5.10 9.84
C GLN A 735 45.27 -5.48 11.20
N ILE A 736 44.22 -6.31 11.20
CA ILE A 736 43.62 -6.89 12.41
C ILE A 736 44.63 -7.75 13.18
N GLU A 737 45.42 -8.57 12.49
CA GLU A 737 46.47 -9.39 13.11
C GLU A 737 47.56 -8.53 13.77
N SER A 738 47.98 -7.45 13.11
CA SER A 738 48.93 -6.49 13.70
C SER A 738 48.37 -5.79 14.94
N LEU A 739 47.09 -5.39 14.89
CA LEU A 739 46.42 -4.76 16.03
C LEU A 739 46.32 -5.71 17.21
N SER A 740 45.86 -6.94 17.00
CA SER A 740 45.63 -7.94 18.06
C SER A 740 46.93 -8.48 18.65
N THR A 741 47.83 -8.98 17.80
CA THR A 741 49.03 -9.73 18.20
C THR A 741 50.22 -8.84 18.53
N ARG A 742 50.45 -7.78 17.74
CA ARG A 742 51.64 -6.92 17.89
C ARG A 742 51.37 -5.63 18.67
N GLN A 743 50.11 -5.37 19.02
CA GLN A 743 49.65 -4.17 19.72
C GLN A 743 50.05 -2.84 19.03
N ARG A 744 50.26 -2.87 17.71
CA ARG A 744 50.72 -1.73 16.91
C ARG A 744 49.73 -1.42 15.78
N ILE A 745 49.41 -0.13 15.63
CA ILE A 745 48.58 0.37 14.53
C ILE A 745 49.42 0.46 13.25
N PRO A 746 49.01 -0.22 12.15
CA PRO A 746 49.68 -0.11 10.86
C PRO A 746 49.65 1.32 10.30
N LEU A 747 50.70 1.75 9.60
CA LEU A 747 50.83 3.13 9.08
C LEU A 747 49.61 3.57 8.24
N ALA A 748 49.16 2.73 7.31
CA ALA A 748 48.01 3.05 6.46
C ALA A 748 46.73 3.31 7.28
N MET A 749 46.50 2.53 8.35
CA MET A 749 45.37 2.73 9.25
C MET A 749 45.57 3.99 10.11
N ALA A 750 46.79 4.25 10.58
CA ALA A 750 47.11 5.47 11.32
C ALA A 750 46.92 6.75 10.46
N GLU A 751 47.20 6.69 9.16
CA GLU A 751 46.92 7.79 8.22
C GLU A 751 45.43 7.98 8.00
N GLN A 752 44.66 6.89 7.86
CA GLN A 752 43.20 6.95 7.77
C GLN A 752 42.59 7.52 9.07
N ALA A 753 43.07 7.09 10.23
CA ALA A 753 42.63 7.59 11.53
C ALA A 753 42.90 9.09 11.70
N ARG A 754 44.09 9.59 11.29
CA ARG A 754 44.39 11.03 11.31
C ARG A 754 43.45 11.85 10.42
N ARG A 755 43.15 11.36 9.21
CA ARG A 755 42.21 12.02 8.29
C ARG A 755 40.79 12.02 8.85
N ALA A 756 40.35 10.89 9.38
CA ALA A 756 39.05 10.74 10.03
C ALA A 756 38.91 11.66 11.25
N GLN A 757 39.95 11.77 12.08
CA GLN A 757 39.97 12.66 13.25
C GLN A 757 39.91 14.14 12.84
N ALA A 758 40.70 14.54 11.84
CA ALA A 758 40.66 15.91 11.30
C ALA A 758 39.26 16.27 10.76
N GLN A 759 38.64 15.36 10.00
CA GLN A 759 37.28 15.52 9.48
C GLN A 759 36.23 15.59 10.61
N ALA A 760 36.30 14.67 11.57
CA ALA A 760 35.37 14.60 12.69
C ALA A 760 35.41 15.87 13.55
N ARG A 761 36.59 16.45 13.77
CA ARG A 761 36.74 17.73 14.49
C ARG A 761 36.02 18.90 13.77
N VAL A 762 36.19 19.02 12.45
CA VAL A 762 35.49 20.04 11.66
C VAL A 762 33.98 19.83 11.71
N ILE A 763 33.51 18.60 11.54
CA ILE A 763 32.09 18.26 11.58
C ILE A 763 31.50 18.59 12.96
N ARG A 764 32.13 18.15 14.06
CA ARG A 764 31.69 18.45 15.43
C ARG A 764 31.68 19.94 15.74
N ALA A 765 32.67 20.69 15.24
CA ALA A 765 32.70 22.14 15.40
C ALA A 765 31.46 22.79 14.77
N ILE A 766 31.09 22.39 13.54
CA ILE A 766 29.91 22.91 12.85
C ILE A 766 28.61 22.39 13.48
N GLU A 767 28.55 21.12 13.89
CA GLU A 767 27.40 20.54 14.59
C GLU A 767 27.10 21.32 15.87
N GLY A 768 28.10 21.67 16.68
CA GLY A 768 27.90 22.51 17.87
C GLY A 768 27.47 23.95 17.57
N LEU A 769 27.62 24.44 16.33
CA LEU A 769 26.98 25.70 15.91
C LEU A 769 25.52 25.50 15.51
N CYS A 770 25.12 24.29 15.10
CA CYS A 770 23.76 23.99 14.63
C CYS A 770 22.84 23.49 15.75
N LEU A 771 23.37 22.64 16.62
CA LEU A 771 22.63 21.94 17.68
C LEU A 771 22.65 22.75 18.98
N ARG A 772 21.61 22.60 19.81
CA ARG A 772 21.50 23.30 21.10
C ARG A 772 22.08 22.50 22.26
N SER A 773 22.22 21.18 22.06
CA SER A 773 22.51 20.24 23.14
C SER A 773 23.97 19.81 23.20
N THR A 774 24.86 20.39 22.37
CA THR A 774 26.29 20.06 22.34
C THR A 774 27.13 21.29 22.02
N CYS A 775 28.27 21.43 22.69
CA CYS A 775 29.23 22.50 22.45
C CYS A 775 30.65 22.02 22.80
N SER A 776 31.48 21.83 21.78
CA SER A 776 32.87 21.38 21.94
C SER A 776 33.86 22.56 21.98
N ASP A 777 35.08 22.34 22.45
CA ASP A 777 36.14 23.35 22.39
C ASP A 777 36.39 23.81 20.95
N ASP A 778 36.37 22.87 19.99
CA ASP A 778 36.49 23.17 18.56
C ASP A 778 35.31 24.04 18.05
N THR A 779 34.11 23.89 18.62
CA THR A 779 32.95 24.74 18.31
C THR A 779 33.21 26.19 18.73
N VAL A 780 33.75 26.41 19.93
CA VAL A 780 34.05 27.76 20.42
C VAL A 780 35.21 28.38 19.65
N SER A 781 36.28 27.63 19.41
CA SER A 781 37.39 28.08 18.56
C SER A 781 36.93 28.46 17.17
N LEU A 782 36.03 27.66 16.57
CA LEU A 782 35.43 28.00 15.28
C LEU A 782 34.59 29.28 15.38
N ALA A 783 33.73 29.42 16.38
CA ALA A 783 32.92 30.62 16.57
C ALA A 783 33.79 31.88 16.70
N PHE A 784 34.84 31.85 17.53
CA PHE A 784 35.79 32.95 17.69
C PHE A 784 36.51 33.28 16.38
N ALA A 785 36.96 32.27 15.65
CA ALA A 785 37.60 32.45 14.35
C ALA A 785 36.65 33.11 13.33
N LEU A 786 35.37 32.74 13.32
CA LEU A 786 34.35 33.33 12.44
C LEU A 786 34.01 34.76 12.84
N LEU A 787 33.87 35.05 14.13
CA LEU A 787 33.62 36.40 14.66
C LEU A 787 34.78 37.36 14.35
N ARG A 788 36.04 36.90 14.45
CA ARG A 788 37.23 37.68 14.06
C ARG A 788 37.16 38.17 12.61
N HIS A 789 36.46 37.44 11.75
CA HIS A 789 36.29 37.76 10.35
C HIS A 789 34.95 38.42 10.01
N MET A 790 34.12 38.72 11.01
CA MET A 790 32.83 39.35 10.83
C MET A 790 32.97 40.87 10.70
N PRO A 791 32.58 41.50 9.58
CA PRO A 791 32.86 42.93 9.33
C PRO A 791 32.27 43.91 10.34
N ALA A 792 31.16 43.53 11.00
CA ALA A 792 30.44 44.38 11.95
C ALA A 792 30.77 44.04 13.42
N TRP A 793 31.75 43.16 13.69
CA TRP A 793 32.16 42.85 15.05
C TRP A 793 32.82 44.07 15.72
N PRO A 794 32.52 44.37 17.01
CA PRO A 794 33.07 45.56 17.66
C PRO A 794 34.60 45.55 17.72
N ALA A 795 35.22 46.62 17.25
CA ALA A 795 36.68 46.76 17.27
C ALA A 795 37.21 46.74 18.70
N GLY A 796 38.22 45.90 18.97
CA GLY A 796 38.86 45.78 20.28
C GLY A 796 38.08 44.97 21.32
N LEU A 797 36.89 44.44 21.01
CA LEU A 797 36.14 43.54 21.90
C LEU A 797 36.67 42.12 21.80
N ASN A 798 37.34 41.67 22.86
CA ASN A 798 37.87 40.32 22.99
C ASN A 798 36.93 39.46 23.84
N LEU A 799 36.75 38.20 23.44
CA LEU A 799 36.07 37.17 24.22
C LEU A 799 37.10 36.13 24.66
N GLU A 800 37.11 35.77 25.94
CA GLU A 800 37.91 34.68 26.49
C GLU A 800 37.02 33.56 26.98
N LEU A 801 37.23 32.33 26.51
CA LEU A 801 36.58 31.15 27.08
C LEU A 801 37.41 30.61 28.24
N ARG A 802 36.79 30.44 29.42
CA ARG A 802 37.40 29.81 30.60
C ARG A 802 36.55 28.69 31.15
N GLU A 803 37.19 27.69 31.74
CA GLU A 803 36.48 26.54 32.32
C GLU A 803 36.28 26.73 33.84
N GLY A 804 35.05 26.52 34.31
CA GLY A 804 34.67 26.40 35.72
C GLY A 804 34.65 27.69 36.54
N SER A 805 35.43 28.71 36.20
CA SER A 805 35.34 30.04 36.82
C SER A 805 35.94 31.14 35.94
N ALA A 806 35.63 32.41 36.25
CA ALA A 806 36.20 33.58 35.56
C ALA A 806 37.73 33.69 35.69
N SER A 807 38.33 33.02 36.69
CA SER A 807 39.78 32.91 36.88
C SER A 807 40.34 31.53 36.49
N GLY A 808 39.49 30.66 35.94
CA GLY A 808 39.82 29.29 35.55
C GLY A 808 40.74 29.19 34.35
N ARG A 809 40.97 27.95 33.89
CA ARG A 809 41.83 27.65 32.74
C ARG A 809 41.30 28.36 31.49
N LEU A 810 42.14 29.16 30.84
CA LEU A 810 41.85 29.72 29.51
C LEU A 810 41.84 28.61 28.46
N VAL A 811 40.71 28.46 27.77
CA VAL A 811 40.50 27.50 26.69
C VAL A 811 40.86 28.12 25.35
N ASP A 812 40.28 29.30 25.03
CA ASP A 812 40.57 30.04 23.80
C ASP A 812 40.28 31.54 23.95
N ARG A 813 40.74 32.35 22.99
CA ARG A 813 40.47 33.80 22.92
C ARG A 813 40.25 34.31 21.49
N LEU A 814 39.34 35.28 21.36
CA LEU A 814 38.94 35.84 20.08
C LEU A 814 40.01 36.76 19.46
N LEU A 815 40.62 37.66 20.22
CA LEU A 815 41.65 38.60 19.78
C LEU A 815 42.97 38.40 20.53
N PRO A 816 44.12 38.67 19.89
CA PRO A 816 45.39 38.82 20.59
C PRO A 816 45.33 39.96 21.62
N ILE A 817 46.12 39.86 22.70
CA ILE A 817 46.18 40.89 23.77
C ILE A 817 46.50 42.28 23.19
N ALA A 818 47.37 42.34 22.17
CA ALA A 818 47.78 43.60 21.54
C ALA A 818 46.63 44.36 20.84
N GLU A 819 45.57 43.65 20.45
CA GLU A 819 44.40 44.21 19.74
C GLU A 819 43.20 44.39 20.69
N THR A 820 43.36 44.05 21.97
CA THR A 820 42.27 44.04 22.95
C THR A 820 42.11 45.41 23.61
N GLN A 821 40.90 45.97 23.57
CA GLN A 821 40.49 47.18 24.29
C GLN A 821 39.51 46.87 25.42
N GLN A 822 38.68 45.85 25.25
CA GLN A 822 37.70 45.40 26.23
C GLN A 822 37.66 43.88 26.23
N THR A 823 37.61 43.25 27.40
CA THR A 823 37.51 41.78 27.53
C THR A 823 36.18 41.37 28.15
N ARG A 824 35.56 40.34 27.59
CA ARG A 824 34.45 39.58 28.19
C ARG A 824 34.89 38.15 28.40
N VAL A 825 34.61 37.60 29.59
CA VAL A 825 34.99 36.25 29.96
C VAL A 825 33.76 35.36 29.91
N LEU A 826 33.74 34.42 28.97
CA LEU A 826 32.74 33.36 28.88
C LEU A 826 33.21 32.20 29.78
N VAL A 827 32.48 31.91 30.85
CA VAL A 827 32.77 30.80 31.76
C VAL A 827 31.88 29.63 31.41
N ARG A 828 32.47 28.50 31.03
CA ARG A 828 31.73 27.26 30.80
C ARG A 828 31.76 26.37 32.04
N THR A 829 30.58 26.00 32.54
CA THR A 829 30.42 25.07 33.68
C THR A 829 29.31 24.08 33.35
N GLN A 830 29.64 22.79 33.23
CA GLN A 830 28.67 21.71 32.96
C GLN A 830 27.74 21.97 31.74
N GLY A 831 28.25 22.68 30.73
CA GLY A 831 27.54 23.02 29.49
C GLY A 831 26.88 24.41 29.48
N GLU A 832 26.77 25.05 30.63
CA GLU A 832 26.21 26.39 30.78
C GLU A 832 27.28 27.46 30.57
N PHE A 833 26.87 28.62 30.05
CA PHE A 833 27.77 29.74 29.77
C PHE A 833 27.37 31.01 30.53
N GLU A 834 28.20 31.40 31.48
CA GLU A 834 28.08 32.68 32.18
C GLU A 834 29.00 33.71 31.53
N VAL A 835 28.61 34.99 31.53
CA VAL A 835 29.40 36.06 30.92
C VAL A 835 29.83 37.04 32.00
N PHE A 836 31.13 37.31 32.09
CA PHE A 836 31.69 38.27 33.04
C PHE A 836 32.38 39.42 32.32
N ASP A 837 32.38 40.59 32.96
CA ASP A 837 33.21 41.71 32.56
C ASP A 837 34.68 41.55 32.98
N GLU A 838 35.50 42.55 32.65
CA GLU A 838 36.94 42.55 32.96
C GLU A 838 37.25 42.73 34.45
N GLN A 839 36.26 43.18 35.24
CA GLN A 839 36.34 43.32 36.70
C GLN A 839 35.86 42.05 37.42
N GLY A 840 35.32 41.07 36.69
CA GLY A 840 34.80 39.82 37.22
C GLY A 840 33.35 39.90 37.71
N TYR A 841 32.60 40.93 37.32
CA TYR A 841 31.16 41.00 37.57
C TYR A 841 30.40 40.29 36.46
N GLU A 842 29.39 39.53 36.84
CA GLU A 842 28.50 38.85 35.90
C GLU A 842 27.64 39.87 35.13
N LEU A 843 27.57 39.68 33.82
CA LEU A 843 26.79 40.49 32.89
C LEU A 843 25.43 39.85 32.70
N ASP A 844 24.51 40.25 33.56
CA ASP A 844 23.14 39.75 33.59
C ASP A 844 22.26 40.57 32.61
N GLU A 845 22.47 40.41 31.31
CA GLU A 845 21.54 40.95 30.31
C GLU A 845 20.41 39.94 30.03
N PRO A 846 19.12 40.34 30.10
CA PRO A 846 18.00 39.43 29.99
C PRO A 846 17.83 38.93 28.55
N LEU A 847 18.48 37.82 28.21
CA LEU A 847 18.12 36.96 27.08
C LEU A 847 17.18 35.87 27.61
N ALA A 848 16.05 35.65 26.93
CA ALA A 848 14.87 35.01 27.50
C ALA A 848 14.97 33.49 27.79
N PHE A 849 16.11 32.82 27.60
CA PHE A 849 16.22 31.34 27.59
C PHE A 849 17.67 30.87 27.91
N PRO A 850 17.90 29.59 28.25
CA PRO A 850 19.14 29.13 28.89
C PRO A 850 20.43 29.36 28.11
N THR A 851 21.51 29.48 28.87
CA THR A 851 22.85 29.95 28.47
C THR A 851 23.65 28.94 27.65
N GLY A 852 23.43 28.94 26.33
CA GLY A 852 24.32 28.33 25.34
C GLY A 852 25.39 29.30 24.80
N LEU A 853 26.26 28.82 23.89
CA LEU A 853 27.34 29.63 23.31
C LEU A 853 26.81 30.87 22.58
N CYS A 854 25.74 30.74 21.78
CA CYS A 854 25.18 31.84 21.01
C CYS A 854 24.54 32.90 21.91
N GLU A 855 23.88 32.46 22.98
CA GLU A 855 23.29 33.26 24.02
C GLU A 855 24.38 34.06 24.74
N ALA A 856 25.49 33.40 25.11
CA ALA A 856 26.63 34.04 25.77
C ALA A 856 27.36 35.04 24.85
N ILE A 857 27.51 34.73 23.56
CA ILE A 857 28.00 35.69 22.55
C ILE A 857 27.04 36.88 22.46
N GLY A 858 25.74 36.66 22.45
CA GLY A 858 24.72 37.71 22.42
C GLY A 858 24.74 38.61 23.66
N GLY A 859 24.98 38.05 24.84
CA GLY A 859 25.14 38.76 26.11
C GLY A 859 26.47 39.51 26.24
N SER A 860 27.49 39.11 25.47
CA SER A 860 28.80 39.80 25.47
C SER A 860 28.80 41.15 24.76
N VAL A 861 27.78 41.43 23.94
CA VAL A 861 27.63 42.66 23.14
C VAL A 861 26.45 43.51 23.62
N THR A 862 26.61 44.82 23.61
CA THR A 862 25.55 45.77 24.00
C THR A 862 24.39 45.79 23.00
N ALA A 863 23.21 46.26 23.42
CA ALA A 863 22.05 46.41 22.53
C ALA A 863 22.34 47.20 21.24
N ALA A 864 23.16 48.26 21.29
CA ALA A 864 23.56 49.03 20.12
C ALA A 864 24.47 48.24 19.17
N GLN A 865 25.39 47.43 19.72
CA GLN A 865 26.25 46.54 18.94
C GLN A 865 25.44 45.39 18.32
N ARG A 866 24.46 44.81 19.04
CA ARG A 866 23.51 43.85 18.48
C ARG A 866 22.74 44.43 17.30
N GLN A 867 22.31 45.68 17.39
CA GLN A 867 21.65 46.37 16.29
C GLN A 867 22.56 46.53 15.07
N ALA A 868 23.83 46.89 15.27
CA ALA A 868 24.81 46.98 14.19
C ALA A 868 25.13 45.62 13.54
N LEU A 869 25.03 44.53 14.32
CA LEU A 869 25.23 43.14 13.86
C LEU A 869 23.96 42.54 13.20
N GLY A 870 22.82 43.24 13.26
CA GLY A 870 21.54 42.78 12.73
C GLY A 870 20.78 41.81 13.64
N TRP A 871 21.15 41.70 14.91
CA TRP A 871 20.58 40.80 15.92
C TRP A 871 19.44 41.47 16.72
N THR A 872 18.44 42.00 16.03
CA THR A 872 17.42 42.91 16.59
C THR A 872 16.05 42.30 16.86
N ARG A 873 15.80 41.03 16.48
CA ARG A 873 14.48 40.39 16.62
C ARG A 873 14.31 39.75 18.00
N ALA A 874 13.06 39.37 18.32
CA ALA A 874 12.73 38.55 19.49
C ALA A 874 13.57 37.25 19.57
N ASP A 875 13.99 36.71 18.42
CA ASP A 875 14.85 35.52 18.30
C ASP A 875 16.32 35.87 17.97
N SER A 876 16.91 36.84 18.67
CA SER A 876 18.30 37.31 18.42
C SER A 876 19.33 36.17 18.43
N VAL A 877 19.13 35.16 19.28
CA VAL A 877 19.98 33.97 19.42
C VAL A 877 19.98 33.09 18.16
N GLU A 878 18.81 32.86 17.57
CA GLU A 878 18.69 32.06 16.35
C GLU A 878 19.33 32.79 15.16
N GLN A 879 19.26 34.12 15.13
CA GLN A 879 19.97 34.93 14.13
C GLN A 879 21.51 34.82 14.29
N ILE A 880 22.03 34.87 15.51
CA ILE A 880 23.46 34.66 15.80
C ILE A 880 23.89 33.29 15.26
N ARG A 881 23.13 32.24 15.59
CA ARG A 881 23.36 30.87 15.14
C ARG A 881 23.42 30.78 13.61
N GLN A 882 22.41 31.32 12.93
CA GLN A 882 22.33 31.33 11.47
C GLN A 882 23.49 32.11 10.83
N HIS A 883 23.89 33.25 11.39
CA HIS A 883 25.05 34.02 10.91
C HIS A 883 26.35 33.24 11.05
N LEU A 884 26.59 32.58 12.19
CA LEU A 884 27.79 31.76 12.40
C LEU A 884 27.83 30.56 11.46
N VAL A 885 26.72 29.83 11.32
CA VAL A 885 26.61 28.70 10.38
C VAL A 885 26.84 29.17 8.94
N ALA A 886 26.21 30.26 8.51
CA ALA A 886 26.41 30.82 7.18
C ALA A 886 27.87 31.23 6.93
N ALA A 887 28.52 31.86 7.92
CA ALA A 887 29.94 32.22 7.84
C ALA A 887 30.84 30.99 7.75
N ALA A 888 30.53 29.92 8.51
CA ALA A 888 31.25 28.65 8.43
C ALA A 888 31.12 28.03 7.03
N MET A 889 29.91 28.01 6.47
CA MET A 889 29.64 27.46 5.14
C MET A 889 30.35 28.24 4.03
N GLN A 890 30.39 29.57 4.11
CA GLN A 890 31.11 30.43 3.15
C GLN A 890 32.62 30.22 3.18
N ARG A 891 33.18 29.79 4.33
CA ARG A 891 34.63 29.61 4.55
C ARG A 891 35.02 28.14 4.66
N ARG A 892 34.25 27.25 4.06
CA ARG A 892 34.37 25.80 4.26
C ARG A 892 35.80 25.26 4.10
N ASP A 893 36.48 25.66 3.02
CA ASP A 893 37.83 25.18 2.70
C ASP A 893 38.90 25.66 3.70
N GLN A 894 38.58 26.70 4.49
CA GLN A 894 39.45 27.28 5.50
C GLN A 894 39.20 26.71 6.89
N LEU A 895 38.09 26.01 7.13
CA LEU A 895 37.71 25.51 8.46
C LEU A 895 38.79 24.64 9.14
N PRO A 896 39.47 23.71 8.45
CA PRO A 896 40.58 22.97 9.06
C PRO A 896 41.69 23.91 9.58
N THR A 897 42.06 24.90 8.78
CA THR A 897 43.10 25.89 9.14
C THR A 897 42.65 26.77 10.29
N LEU A 898 41.38 27.19 10.32
CA LEU A 898 40.80 27.99 11.42
C LEU A 898 40.80 27.21 12.74
N LEU A 899 40.67 25.89 12.70
CA LEU A 899 40.77 24.99 13.86
C LEU A 899 42.22 24.59 14.21
N GLY A 900 43.22 25.26 13.63
CA GLY A 900 44.63 24.98 13.88
C GLY A 900 45.12 23.65 13.33
N GLN A 901 44.42 23.04 12.38
CA GLN A 901 44.86 21.82 11.71
C GLN A 901 45.93 22.16 10.66
N VAL A 902 47.07 21.47 10.69
CA VAL A 902 48.14 21.65 9.70
C VAL A 902 47.67 21.06 8.37
N THR A 903 47.19 21.93 7.47
CA THR A 903 46.95 21.58 6.08
C THR A 903 48.31 21.46 5.39
N GLY A 904 48.92 20.28 5.45
CA GLY A 904 50.04 19.97 4.56
C GLY A 904 49.58 20.24 3.13
N GLY A 905 50.29 21.12 2.40
CA GLY A 905 49.91 21.58 1.07
C GLY A 905 49.60 20.42 0.12
N MET A 906 48.32 20.10 -0.01
CA MET A 906 47.73 19.29 -1.08
C MET A 906 46.66 20.15 -1.74
N HIS A 907 47.13 21.20 -2.43
CA HIS A 907 46.31 21.77 -3.50
C HIS A 907 46.07 20.68 -4.56
N SER A 908 44.80 20.55 -4.95
CA SER A 908 44.25 19.67 -6.00
C SER A 908 44.54 18.17 -5.88
N THR A 909 43.79 17.46 -5.03
CA THR A 909 43.46 16.03 -5.28
C THR A 909 42.15 15.54 -4.62
N GLN A 910 41.23 16.42 -4.21
CA GLN A 910 39.87 15.99 -3.83
C GLN A 910 39.04 15.48 -5.02
N ALA A 911 39.50 15.65 -6.27
CA ALA A 911 38.86 15.12 -7.47
C ALA A 911 39.32 13.71 -7.89
N SER A 912 40.24 13.04 -7.17
CA SER A 912 40.87 11.80 -7.64
C SER A 912 40.93 10.65 -6.63
N ALA A 913 40.68 10.89 -5.34
CA ALA A 913 40.68 9.83 -4.33
C ALA A 913 39.46 8.89 -4.39
N CYS A 914 38.41 9.23 -5.13
CA CYS A 914 37.29 8.32 -5.43
C CYS A 914 37.55 7.37 -6.62
N ARG A 915 38.72 7.40 -7.29
CA ARG A 915 38.98 6.56 -8.49
C ARG A 915 39.97 5.41 -8.31
N THR A 916 40.60 5.22 -7.14
CA THR A 916 41.64 4.18 -7.02
C THR A 916 41.73 3.54 -5.64
N VAL A 917 40.66 2.87 -5.21
CA VAL A 917 40.81 1.66 -4.38
C VAL A 917 39.80 0.67 -4.93
N GLY A 918 40.28 -0.25 -5.78
CA GLY A 918 39.51 -1.41 -6.19
C GLY A 918 39.34 -2.31 -4.98
N TRP A 919 38.17 -2.21 -4.34
CA TRP A 919 37.72 -3.16 -3.34
C TRP A 919 37.27 -4.42 -4.10
N GLY A 920 38.15 -5.42 -4.13
CA GLY A 920 37.82 -6.75 -4.63
C GLY A 920 36.83 -7.41 -3.68
N ILE A 921 35.58 -7.55 -4.13
CA ILE A 921 34.58 -8.39 -3.50
C ILE A 921 34.92 -9.86 -3.80
N ARG A 922 35.02 -10.67 -2.75
CA ARG A 922 34.76 -12.11 -2.80
C ARG A 922 33.35 -12.36 -2.31
#